data_AF-V9EVJ2-F1
#
_entry.id   AF-V9EVJ2-F1
#
_cell.length_a   1.000
_cell.length_b   1.000
_cell.length_c   1.000
_cell.angle_alpha   90.00
_cell.angle_beta   90.00
_cell.angle_gamma   90.00
#
_symmetry.space_group_name_H-M   'P 1'
#
loop_
_entity.id
_entity.type
_entity.pdbx_description
1 polymer ?
#
loop_
_entity_poly.entity_id
_entity_poly.type
_entity_poly.pdbx_seq_one_letter_code
_entity_poly.pdbx_strand_id
1 'polypeptide(L)'
;MSATFTLAFFLSGMNDNLSWGTLGSHTGSFSFGPFTSSTYQIWEVPLFILMGIGGGLQGAFFNGFNTRLARIRSRWVRTRGVAWMEALLMSVLISSLLFSTPFLLGKCHDLPQAREDVVHLADTAGAAGAPNKAFVFGMEMLKKNGSACICESCASVSMNGAECFQADETVQYPYKKELLRFYCPEGQYNDLASLMLTGGETAIKHLFHAPPDSFDVRNLVVFWFTMLMLACITYGLKIPSGLFVPALLIGAAYGRLWTRVINYFTSLQHLKAVDPRTYGLVGSLAMLGGVTRMTISLTVIILECTGNIEFGLPLILTSFFARWVGNYFNEGIYDIHIHLRHVPFLDWNPPLRGSFLRVKHIMTANPKTLRTVERAGVIFDLLVSTKHNAFPVIVEDPTFGSRFFAGVVLRKQLNVLLSHNDFSIDKPKPFHRQPHPASSQPDVTPTGGLRYRRPRDLEANDTPRVDDKLLESPFASDYCLSYHDMEAHYPRYPIPSPMHQDFRAAARAGRVAGDELYTLSEEDRAMWVDLTPYMNQTPYLIQEEAPFVRAYRLFRSAGLRHLVVVNRHNNVRGIITRRELEEEHCTRCFRLAKNIDTDDVYPLSGAPPVGFFRKLRRTVSRTEQVKRALSNSVPIVRDNDGDGTELLPRQV
;
A
#
# COMPACT_ATOMS: atom_id res chain seq x y z
N MET A 1 -5.94 -17.06 -1.73
CA MET A 1 -6.48 -18.38 -2.08
C MET A 1 -7.44 -18.34 -3.26
N SER A 2 -8.63 -17.70 -3.19
CA SER A 2 -9.57 -17.68 -4.33
C SER A 2 -8.98 -17.03 -5.59
N ALA A 3 -8.35 -15.86 -5.45
CA ALA A 3 -7.74 -15.15 -6.58
C ALA A 3 -6.57 -15.93 -7.21
N THR A 4 -5.70 -16.52 -6.38
CA THR A 4 -4.54 -17.31 -6.84
C THR A 4 -4.98 -18.59 -7.54
N PHE A 5 -6.00 -19.29 -7.00
CA PHE A 5 -6.61 -20.44 -7.65
C PHE A 5 -7.24 -20.08 -9.00
N THR A 6 -8.02 -19.00 -9.04
CA THR A 6 -8.68 -18.54 -10.27
C THR A 6 -7.66 -18.24 -11.36
N LEU A 7 -6.60 -17.50 -11.01
CA LEU A 7 -5.51 -17.19 -11.92
C LEU A 7 -4.83 -18.46 -12.44
N ALA A 8 -4.42 -19.36 -11.55
CA ALA A 8 -3.75 -20.62 -11.91
C ALA A 8 -4.63 -21.51 -12.79
N PHE A 9 -5.93 -21.60 -12.49
CA PHE A 9 -6.89 -22.39 -13.25
C PHE A 9 -7.03 -21.90 -14.68
N PHE A 10 -7.21 -20.59 -14.88
CA PHE A 10 -7.35 -20.02 -16.22
C PHE A 10 -6.03 -20.02 -17.01
N LEU A 11 -4.89 -19.77 -16.35
CA LEU A 11 -3.57 -19.88 -17.00
C LEU A 11 -3.25 -21.30 -17.45
N SER A 12 -3.59 -22.29 -16.63
CA SER A 12 -3.48 -23.71 -16.98
C SER A 12 -4.29 -24.03 -18.24
N GLY A 13 -5.52 -23.50 -18.35
CA GLY A 13 -6.36 -23.70 -19.52
C GLY A 13 -5.98 -22.91 -20.77
N MET A 14 -5.22 -21.82 -20.64
CA MET A 14 -4.77 -20.96 -21.75
C MET A 14 -3.40 -21.36 -22.31
N ASN A 15 -2.55 -22.05 -21.54
CA ASN A 15 -1.26 -22.51 -22.02
C ASN A 15 -1.39 -23.87 -22.70
N ASP A 16 -1.16 -23.93 -24.02
CA ASP A 16 -1.31 -25.13 -24.86
C ASP A 16 -0.50 -26.37 -24.39
N ASN A 17 0.48 -26.17 -23.51
CA ASN A 17 1.34 -27.23 -22.98
C ASN A 17 0.81 -27.91 -21.71
N LEU A 18 -0.26 -27.41 -21.10
CA LEU A 18 -0.85 -27.91 -19.86
C LEU A 18 -2.31 -28.30 -20.09
N SER A 19 -2.72 -29.47 -19.61
CA SER A 19 -4.13 -29.87 -19.68
C SER A 19 -4.95 -29.09 -18.65
N TRP A 20 -6.18 -28.73 -19.01
CA TRP A 20 -7.14 -28.08 -18.10
C TRP A 20 -7.22 -28.86 -16.78
N GLY A 21 -6.99 -28.16 -15.66
CA GLY A 21 -7.01 -28.76 -14.32
C GLY A 21 -5.62 -29.14 -13.76
N THR A 22 -4.56 -29.05 -14.56
CA THR A 22 -3.18 -29.11 -14.03
C THR A 22 -2.81 -27.77 -13.42
N LEU A 23 -3.04 -27.63 -12.11
CA LEU A 23 -2.53 -26.50 -11.33
C LEU A 23 -1.00 -26.64 -11.25
N GLY A 24 -0.31 -26.17 -12.29
CA GLY A 24 1.15 -26.17 -12.35
C GLY A 24 1.78 -25.32 -11.25
N SER A 25 3.11 -25.16 -11.27
CA SER A 25 3.88 -24.35 -10.32
C SER A 25 3.62 -22.82 -10.39
N HIS A 26 2.61 -22.39 -11.17
CA HIS A 26 2.23 -20.99 -11.35
C HIS A 26 1.17 -20.60 -10.31
N THR A 27 1.63 -20.19 -9.13
CA THR A 27 0.76 -19.71 -8.03
C THR A 27 0.39 -18.22 -8.16
N GLY A 28 1.01 -17.49 -9.09
CA GLY A 28 0.86 -16.05 -9.26
C GLY A 28 1.18 -15.59 -10.69
N SER A 29 1.11 -14.27 -10.91
CA SER A 29 1.38 -13.64 -12.21
C SER A 29 2.85 -13.71 -12.64
N PHE A 30 3.76 -13.96 -11.69
CA PHE A 30 5.17 -14.29 -11.95
C PHE A 30 5.59 -15.40 -10.98
N SER A 31 6.50 -16.28 -11.40
CA SER A 31 7.05 -17.35 -10.56
C SER A 31 8.58 -17.30 -10.55
N PHE A 32 9.19 -17.52 -9.38
CA PHE A 32 10.65 -17.60 -9.28
C PHE A 32 11.23 -18.96 -9.68
N GLY A 33 10.38 -19.98 -9.89
CA GLY A 33 10.82 -21.34 -10.12
C GLY A 33 11.26 -22.06 -8.83
N PRO A 34 11.56 -23.37 -8.91
CA PRO A 34 11.87 -24.20 -7.74
C PRO A 34 13.25 -23.90 -7.14
N PHE A 35 13.36 -23.92 -5.81
CA PHE A 35 14.61 -23.79 -5.05
C PHE A 35 14.94 -25.09 -4.26
N THR A 36 14.72 -26.26 -4.88
CA THR A 36 14.75 -27.58 -4.22
C THR A 36 16.13 -28.06 -3.77
N SER A 37 17.23 -27.55 -4.34
CA SER A 37 18.60 -28.08 -4.09
C SER A 37 19.56 -27.10 -3.40
N SER A 38 19.11 -25.89 -3.01
CA SER A 38 20.00 -24.89 -2.43
C SER A 38 19.86 -24.87 -0.90
N THR A 39 20.93 -25.19 -0.19
CA THR A 39 21.00 -25.10 1.28
C THR A 39 22.00 -24.02 1.68
N TYR A 40 21.77 -23.32 2.78
CA TYR A 40 22.72 -22.36 3.32
C TYR A 40 23.33 -22.89 4.62
N GLN A 41 24.55 -22.48 4.90
CA GLN A 41 25.26 -22.83 6.13
C GLN A 41 25.24 -21.66 7.12
N ILE A 42 25.39 -21.94 8.42
CA ILE A 42 25.33 -20.91 9.47
C ILE A 42 26.45 -19.86 9.31
N TRP A 43 27.62 -20.25 8.81
CA TRP A 43 28.73 -19.33 8.58
C TRP A 43 28.44 -18.27 7.50
N GLU A 44 27.42 -18.48 6.67
CA GLU A 44 26.97 -17.53 5.64
C GLU A 44 26.07 -16.42 6.22
N VAL A 45 25.53 -16.59 7.44
CA VAL A 45 24.61 -15.62 8.06
C VAL A 45 25.19 -14.21 8.17
N PRO A 46 26.46 -14.01 8.59
CA PRO A 46 27.08 -12.68 8.56
C PRO A 46 27.16 -12.06 7.15
N LEU A 47 27.32 -12.88 6.11
CA LEU A 47 27.34 -12.41 4.72
C LEU A 47 25.96 -11.90 4.28
N PHE A 48 24.88 -12.58 4.71
CA PHE A 48 23.51 -12.11 4.49
C PHE A 48 23.23 -10.76 5.19
N ILE A 49 23.76 -10.57 6.41
CA ILE A 49 23.65 -9.29 7.12
C ILE A 49 24.36 -8.17 6.35
N LEU A 50 25.58 -8.41 5.86
CA LEU A 50 26.32 -7.44 5.06
C LEU A 50 25.60 -7.10 3.75
N MET A 51 25.03 -8.09 3.07
CA MET A 51 24.18 -7.85 1.90
C MET A 51 22.95 -7.00 2.24
N GLY A 52 22.30 -7.26 3.38
CA GLY A 52 21.20 -6.45 3.87
C GLY A 52 21.60 -4.99 4.07
N ILE A 53 22.75 -4.73 4.70
CA ILE A 53 23.30 -3.38 4.87
C ILE A 53 23.52 -2.69 3.52
N GLY A 54 24.14 -3.38 2.56
CA GLY A 54 24.37 -2.86 1.21
C GLY A 54 23.07 -2.56 0.44
N GLY A 55 22.09 -3.47 0.50
CA GLY A 55 20.76 -3.24 -0.09
C GLY A 55 20.00 -2.09 0.57
N GLY A 56 20.17 -1.89 1.89
CA GLY A 56 19.64 -0.73 2.61
C GLY A 56 20.25 0.60 2.16
N LEU A 57 21.57 0.64 1.95
CA LEU A 57 22.27 1.81 1.40
C LEU A 57 21.84 2.11 -0.04
N GLN A 58 21.75 1.08 -0.89
CA GLN A 58 21.30 1.21 -2.27
C GLN A 58 19.84 1.71 -2.34
N GLY A 59 18.96 1.16 -1.49
CA GLY A 59 17.58 1.60 -1.38
C GLY A 59 17.45 3.03 -0.85
N ALA A 60 18.30 3.44 0.09
CA ALA A 60 18.37 4.83 0.54
C ALA A 60 18.83 5.77 -0.57
N PHE A 61 19.84 5.40 -1.37
CA PHE A 61 20.23 6.17 -2.54
C PHE A 61 19.08 6.29 -3.55
N PHE A 62 18.41 5.19 -3.86
CA PHE A 62 17.25 5.15 -4.76
C PHE A 62 16.13 6.09 -4.29
N ASN A 63 15.74 6.02 -3.02
CA ASN A 63 14.68 6.86 -2.45
C ASN A 63 15.08 8.33 -2.41
N GLY A 64 16.32 8.63 -2.03
CA GLY A 64 16.84 10.00 -1.98
C GLY A 64 16.89 10.66 -3.36
N PHE A 65 17.36 9.93 -4.37
CA PHE A 65 17.38 10.37 -5.76
C PHE A 65 15.95 10.63 -6.28
N ASN A 66 15.05 9.66 -6.11
CA ASN A 66 13.66 9.78 -6.52
C ASN A 66 12.95 10.96 -5.84
N THR A 67 13.22 11.21 -4.56
CA THR A 67 12.63 12.35 -3.84
C THR A 67 13.04 13.68 -4.49
N ARG A 68 14.31 13.83 -4.85
CA ARG A 68 14.80 15.04 -5.54
C ARG A 68 14.16 15.17 -6.91
N LEU A 69 14.13 14.08 -7.69
CA LEU A 69 13.52 14.07 -9.02
C LEU A 69 12.02 14.39 -8.97
N ALA A 70 11.29 13.82 -8.01
CA ALA A 70 9.86 14.08 -7.82
C ALA A 70 9.57 15.55 -7.46
N ARG A 71 10.42 16.20 -6.64
CA ARG A 71 10.31 17.64 -6.37
C ARG A 71 10.61 18.51 -7.59
N ILE A 72 11.55 18.08 -8.45
CA ILE A 72 11.83 18.79 -9.71
C ILE A 72 10.63 18.64 -10.66
N ARG A 73 10.10 17.41 -10.80
CA ARG A 73 8.92 17.10 -11.61
C ARG A 73 7.68 17.85 -11.14
N SER A 74 7.47 18.00 -9.83
CA SER A 74 6.32 18.75 -9.33
C SER A 74 6.37 20.24 -9.69
N ARG A 75 7.57 20.80 -9.92
CA ARG A 75 7.76 22.18 -10.40
C ARG A 75 7.62 22.31 -11.92
N TRP A 76 8.23 21.41 -12.69
CA TRP A 76 8.28 21.49 -14.16
C TRP A 76 7.05 20.87 -14.86
N VAL A 77 6.58 19.72 -14.39
CA VAL A 77 5.58 18.88 -15.09
C VAL A 77 4.18 19.18 -14.58
N ARG A 78 3.71 20.41 -14.79
CA ARG A 78 2.38 20.85 -14.33
C ARG A 78 1.25 20.49 -15.29
N THR A 79 1.49 20.62 -16.60
CA THR A 79 0.48 20.38 -17.64
C THR A 79 0.46 18.92 -18.09
N ARG A 80 -0.67 18.49 -18.70
CA ARG A 80 -0.80 17.13 -19.26
C ARG A 80 0.12 16.92 -20.47
N GLY A 81 0.29 17.94 -21.31
CA GLY A 81 1.16 17.86 -22.50
C GLY A 81 2.63 17.61 -22.16
N VAL A 82 3.18 18.33 -21.17
CA VAL A 82 4.57 18.12 -20.73
C VAL A 82 4.77 16.73 -20.13
N ALA A 83 3.77 16.19 -19.41
CA ALA A 83 3.84 14.84 -18.87
C ALA A 83 3.86 13.77 -19.97
N TRP A 84 3.07 13.94 -21.03
CA TRP A 84 3.10 13.06 -22.20
C TRP A 84 4.44 13.15 -22.94
N MET A 85 4.99 14.35 -23.13
CA MET A 85 6.30 14.53 -23.77
C MET A 85 7.43 13.92 -22.95
N GLU A 86 7.40 14.07 -21.63
CA GLU A 86 8.38 13.44 -20.73
C GLU A 86 8.31 11.91 -20.84
N ALA A 87 7.10 11.34 -20.80
CA ALA A 87 6.90 9.91 -20.98
C ALA A 87 7.45 9.38 -22.31
N LEU A 88 7.18 10.10 -23.41
CA LEU A 88 7.67 9.74 -24.74
C LEU A 88 9.21 9.80 -24.80
N LEU A 89 9.81 10.88 -24.29
CA LEU A 89 11.27 11.05 -24.25
C LEU A 89 11.93 9.94 -23.42
N MET A 90 11.35 9.61 -22.27
CA MET A 90 11.86 8.53 -21.41
C MET A 90 11.72 7.17 -22.09
N SER A 91 10.62 6.90 -22.80
CA SER A 91 10.46 5.64 -23.56
C SER A 91 11.51 5.48 -24.66
N VAL A 92 11.80 6.55 -25.40
CA VAL A 92 12.86 6.57 -26.42
C VAL A 92 14.23 6.36 -25.77
N LEU A 93 14.51 7.05 -24.65
CA LEU A 93 15.77 6.91 -23.91
C LEU A 93 15.98 5.49 -23.39
N ILE A 94 14.96 4.89 -22.77
CA ILE A 94 15.02 3.52 -22.24
C ILE A 94 15.26 2.54 -23.39
N SER A 95 14.49 2.63 -24.47
CA SER A 95 14.61 1.71 -25.61
C SER A 95 15.99 1.81 -26.26
N SER A 96 16.50 3.04 -26.42
CA SER A 96 17.86 3.29 -26.93
C SER A 96 18.92 2.69 -26.01
N LEU A 97 18.80 2.86 -24.70
CA LEU A 97 19.75 2.31 -23.73
C LEU A 97 19.70 0.79 -23.71
N LEU A 98 18.51 0.19 -23.59
CA LEU A 98 18.33 -1.27 -23.54
C LEU A 98 18.85 -1.97 -24.81
N PHE A 99 18.80 -1.32 -25.98
CA PHE A 99 19.35 -1.87 -27.22
C PHE A 99 20.85 -1.60 -27.40
N SER A 100 21.32 -0.39 -27.08
CA SER A 100 22.72 0.00 -27.29
C SER A 100 23.69 -0.65 -26.31
N THR A 101 23.30 -0.88 -25.04
CA THR A 101 24.21 -1.48 -24.06
C THR A 101 24.58 -2.93 -24.40
N PRO A 102 23.66 -3.85 -24.75
CA PRO A 102 24.03 -5.19 -25.22
C PRO A 102 24.81 -5.18 -26.53
N PHE A 103 24.55 -4.23 -27.42
CA PHE A 103 25.26 -4.10 -28.69
C PHE A 103 26.73 -3.71 -28.51
N LEU A 104 27.01 -2.75 -27.63
CA LEU A 104 28.37 -2.21 -27.44
C LEU A 104 29.22 -3.02 -26.46
N LEU A 105 28.60 -3.61 -25.42
CA LEU A 105 29.33 -4.20 -24.29
C LEU A 105 29.08 -5.70 -24.11
N GLY A 106 28.04 -6.25 -24.74
CA GLY A 106 27.64 -7.64 -24.59
C GLY A 106 28.73 -8.61 -25.06
N LYS A 107 28.86 -9.73 -24.36
CA LYS A 107 29.79 -10.81 -24.73
C LYS A 107 28.99 -12.05 -25.13
N CYS A 108 29.49 -12.74 -26.15
CA CYS A 108 28.93 -14.02 -26.57
C CYS A 108 29.52 -15.13 -25.70
N HIS A 109 28.63 -15.94 -25.12
CA HIS A 109 28.98 -17.15 -24.38
C HIS A 109 28.35 -18.36 -25.06
N ASP A 110 29.03 -19.51 -24.98
CA ASP A 110 28.47 -20.76 -25.45
C ASP A 110 27.28 -21.17 -24.58
N LEU A 111 26.23 -21.66 -25.24
CA LEU A 111 25.05 -22.15 -24.57
C LEU A 111 25.44 -23.24 -23.55
N PRO A 112 25.02 -23.13 -22.27
CA PRO A 112 25.41 -24.10 -21.26
C PRO A 112 25.03 -25.51 -21.72
N GLN A 113 26.03 -26.37 -21.88
CA GLN A 113 25.85 -27.75 -22.31
C GLN A 113 25.26 -28.56 -21.13
N ALA A 114 24.56 -29.65 -21.45
CA ALA A 114 24.15 -30.58 -20.41
C ALA A 114 25.41 -31.10 -19.70
N ARG A 115 25.36 -31.23 -18.37
CA ARG A 115 26.49 -31.64 -17.53
C ARG A 115 27.22 -32.84 -18.16
N GLU A 116 28.51 -32.67 -18.42
CA GLU A 116 29.38 -33.62 -19.15
C GLU A 116 29.45 -35.00 -18.48
N ASP A 117 29.08 -35.12 -17.20
CA ASP A 117 29.05 -36.39 -16.46
C ASP A 117 28.16 -37.46 -17.13
N VAL A 118 27.12 -37.05 -17.88
CA VAL A 118 26.27 -37.98 -18.67
C VAL A 118 26.87 -38.30 -20.04
N VAL A 119 27.66 -37.38 -20.60
CA VAL A 119 28.29 -37.52 -21.91
C VAL A 119 29.57 -38.34 -21.81
N HIS A 120 30.36 -38.19 -20.74
CA HIS A 120 31.51 -39.05 -20.48
C HIS A 120 31.13 -40.51 -20.24
N LEU A 121 29.97 -40.80 -19.63
CA LEU A 121 29.39 -42.15 -19.59
C LEU A 121 28.96 -42.65 -20.98
N ALA A 122 28.51 -41.75 -21.87
CA ALA A 122 28.15 -42.11 -23.25
C ALA A 122 29.39 -42.32 -24.14
N ASP A 123 30.45 -41.53 -23.97
CA ASP A 123 31.67 -41.59 -24.79
C ASP A 123 32.63 -42.70 -24.34
N THR A 124 32.70 -43.01 -23.04
CA THR A 124 33.41 -44.20 -22.54
C THR A 124 32.71 -45.50 -22.94
N ALA A 125 31.39 -45.50 -23.11
CA ALA A 125 30.64 -46.60 -23.70
C ALA A 125 30.81 -46.69 -25.23
N GLY A 126 31.09 -45.57 -25.91
CA GLY A 126 31.35 -45.50 -27.35
C GLY A 126 32.71 -46.04 -27.79
N ALA A 127 33.72 -45.97 -26.91
CA ALA A 127 35.05 -46.52 -27.17
C ALA A 127 35.12 -48.07 -27.12
N ALA A 128 34.06 -48.74 -26.68
CA ALA A 128 33.97 -50.20 -26.54
C ALA A 128 32.85 -50.82 -27.38
N GLY A 129 32.66 -50.41 -28.64
CA GLY A 129 32.06 -51.24 -29.72
C GLY A 129 30.63 -51.81 -29.57
N ALA A 130 29.91 -51.60 -28.46
CA ALA A 130 28.52 -52.02 -28.28
C ALA A 130 27.81 -51.14 -27.23
N PRO A 131 26.60 -50.62 -27.50
CA PRO A 131 25.86 -49.86 -26.50
C PRO A 131 25.44 -50.79 -25.36
N ASN A 132 25.94 -50.53 -24.15
CA ASN A 132 25.55 -51.25 -22.95
C ASN A 132 24.03 -51.10 -22.75
N LYS A 133 23.27 -52.20 -22.89
CA LYS A 133 21.80 -52.20 -22.76
C LYS A 133 21.33 -51.62 -21.41
N ALA A 134 22.16 -51.72 -20.37
CA ALA A 134 21.91 -51.13 -19.05
C ALA A 134 21.90 -49.59 -19.06
N PHE A 135 22.75 -48.95 -19.86
CA PHE A 135 22.81 -47.49 -19.98
C PHE A 135 21.60 -46.94 -20.75
N VAL A 136 21.24 -47.60 -21.87
CA VAL A 136 20.04 -47.26 -22.66
C VAL A 136 18.77 -47.46 -21.82
N PHE A 137 18.68 -48.55 -21.06
CA PHE A 137 17.57 -48.82 -20.14
C PHE A 137 17.49 -47.82 -18.98
N GLY A 138 18.63 -47.42 -18.40
CA GLY A 138 18.70 -46.39 -17.36
C GLY A 138 18.25 -45.01 -17.86
N MET A 139 18.67 -44.63 -19.07
CA MET A 139 18.23 -43.40 -19.75
C MET A 139 16.73 -43.42 -20.10
N GLU A 140 16.19 -44.56 -20.51
CA GLU A 140 14.76 -44.71 -20.80
C GLU A 140 13.90 -44.71 -19.52
N MET A 141 14.42 -45.28 -18.43
CA MET A 141 13.81 -45.21 -17.08
C MET A 141 13.87 -43.80 -16.48
N LEU A 142 14.97 -43.06 -16.67
CA LEU A 142 15.05 -41.63 -16.30
C LEU A 142 13.98 -40.82 -17.02
N LYS A 143 13.78 -41.10 -18.32
CA LYS A 143 12.82 -40.39 -19.16
C LYS A 143 11.36 -40.73 -18.83
N LYS A 144 11.08 -41.93 -18.29
CA LYS A 144 9.72 -42.39 -17.93
C LYS A 144 9.36 -42.14 -16.45
N ASN A 145 10.28 -42.34 -15.52
CA ASN A 145 10.00 -42.39 -14.07
C ASN A 145 10.66 -41.29 -13.24
N GLY A 146 11.50 -40.43 -13.83
CA GLY A 146 12.09 -39.29 -13.12
C GLY A 146 13.19 -39.65 -12.10
N SER A 147 13.66 -40.90 -12.06
CA SER A 147 14.84 -41.32 -11.29
C SER A 147 15.43 -42.59 -11.88
N ALA A 148 16.76 -42.69 -11.94
CA ALA A 148 17.45 -43.97 -12.15
C ALA A 148 18.67 -44.07 -11.25
N CYS A 149 18.86 -45.24 -10.65
CA CYS A 149 20.08 -45.56 -9.91
C CYS A 149 20.97 -46.44 -10.79
N ILE A 150 22.23 -46.07 -10.95
CA ILE A 150 23.21 -46.88 -11.69
C ILE A 150 24.14 -47.51 -10.65
N CYS A 151 24.28 -48.83 -10.68
CA CYS A 151 25.21 -49.56 -9.82
C CYS A 151 26.31 -50.18 -10.68
N GLU A 152 27.56 -49.80 -10.46
CA GLU A 152 28.71 -50.24 -11.28
C GLU A 152 29.15 -51.69 -10.98
N SER A 153 28.58 -52.35 -9.96
CA SER A 153 28.88 -53.74 -9.61
C SER A 153 27.78 -54.45 -8.78
N CYS A 154 26.51 -54.33 -9.16
CA CYS A 154 25.43 -55.08 -8.51
C CYS A 154 25.07 -56.35 -9.31
N ALA A 155 25.55 -57.51 -8.86
CA ALA A 155 25.14 -58.83 -9.36
C ALA A 155 23.94 -59.44 -8.59
N SER A 156 23.39 -58.75 -7.59
CA SER A 156 22.19 -59.19 -6.88
C SER A 156 21.40 -58.03 -6.25
N VAL A 157 20.10 -58.27 -6.06
CA VAL A 157 19.06 -57.31 -5.61
C VAL A 157 19.27 -56.92 -4.15
N SER A 158 20.25 -56.06 -3.88
CA SER A 158 20.40 -55.38 -2.58
C SER A 158 20.86 -53.94 -2.81
N MET A 159 20.02 -52.97 -2.45
CA MET A 159 20.19 -51.53 -2.76
C MET A 159 21.12 -50.79 -1.78
N ASN A 160 22.03 -51.48 -1.09
CA ASN A 160 22.98 -50.82 -0.19
C ASN A 160 24.26 -50.49 -0.97
N GLY A 161 24.30 -49.29 -1.57
CA GLY A 161 25.47 -48.76 -2.27
C GLY A 161 25.23 -48.20 -3.68
N ALA A 162 23.97 -48.10 -4.13
CA ALA A 162 23.66 -47.46 -5.41
C ALA A 162 23.55 -45.94 -5.25
N GLU A 163 24.35 -45.18 -6.00
CA GLU A 163 24.09 -43.75 -6.20
C GLU A 163 22.84 -43.61 -7.08
N CYS A 164 21.77 -43.07 -6.48
CA CYS A 164 20.50 -42.86 -7.15
C CYS A 164 20.45 -41.46 -7.73
N PHE A 165 20.43 -41.34 -9.06
CA PHE A 165 20.22 -40.07 -9.74
C PHE A 165 18.72 -39.81 -9.83
N GLN A 166 18.25 -38.76 -9.16
CA GLN A 166 16.95 -38.19 -9.47
C GLN A 166 17.07 -37.40 -10.79
N ALA A 167 16.04 -37.41 -11.63
CA ALA A 167 16.00 -36.58 -12.84
C ALA A 167 16.11 -35.08 -12.52
N ASP A 168 15.93 -34.68 -11.26
CA ASP A 168 16.16 -33.31 -10.78
C ASP A 168 17.67 -32.95 -10.62
N GLU A 169 18.57 -33.94 -10.50
CA GLU A 169 20.03 -33.72 -10.43
C GLU A 169 20.72 -33.69 -11.80
N THR A 170 20.02 -34.11 -12.87
CA THR A 170 20.53 -34.05 -14.27
C THR A 170 19.99 -32.84 -15.04
N VAL A 171 19.34 -31.88 -14.37
CA VAL A 171 18.57 -30.81 -14.99
C VAL A 171 19.47 -29.85 -15.79
N GLN A 172 19.51 -30.14 -17.09
CA GLN A 172 19.61 -29.15 -18.15
C GLN A 172 18.93 -27.85 -17.71
N TYR A 173 19.70 -26.76 -17.63
CA TYR A 173 19.20 -25.44 -17.28
C TYR A 173 17.83 -25.17 -17.95
N PRO A 174 16.71 -25.15 -17.19
CA PRO A 174 15.38 -25.34 -17.77
C PRO A 174 14.97 -24.16 -18.65
N TYR A 175 15.56 -23.00 -18.42
CA TYR A 175 15.33 -21.76 -19.18
C TYR A 175 16.36 -21.54 -20.29
N LYS A 176 17.11 -22.57 -20.71
CA LYS A 176 18.11 -22.45 -21.79
C LYS A 176 17.54 -21.91 -23.09
N LYS A 177 16.29 -22.28 -23.42
CA LYS A 177 15.61 -21.84 -24.66
C LYS A 177 15.22 -20.36 -24.65
N GLU A 178 15.19 -19.73 -23.49
CA GLU A 178 14.82 -18.31 -23.32
C GLU A 178 16.04 -17.37 -23.43
N LEU A 179 17.27 -17.93 -23.52
CA LEU A 179 18.49 -17.15 -23.73
C LEU A 179 18.51 -16.53 -25.13
N LEU A 180 18.88 -15.26 -25.22
CA LEU A 180 18.79 -14.48 -26.44
C LEU A 180 20.09 -14.54 -27.24
N ARG A 181 20.02 -15.02 -28.48
CA ARG A 181 21.09 -14.86 -29.48
C ARG A 181 21.00 -13.46 -30.10
N PHE A 182 21.87 -12.55 -29.66
CA PHE A 182 21.94 -11.17 -30.16
C PHE A 182 23.33 -10.88 -30.73
N TYR A 183 23.43 -10.79 -32.06
CA TYR A 183 24.69 -10.62 -32.81
C TYR A 183 25.81 -11.61 -32.44
N CYS A 184 25.43 -12.84 -32.06
CA CYS A 184 26.35 -13.93 -31.77
C CYS A 184 26.24 -15.07 -32.81
N PRO A 185 27.30 -15.86 -33.00
CA PRO A 185 27.28 -17.09 -33.80
C PRO A 185 26.20 -18.09 -33.35
N GLU A 186 25.87 -19.03 -34.23
CA GLU A 186 25.00 -20.16 -33.87
C GLU A 186 25.60 -20.96 -32.71
N GLY A 187 24.76 -21.32 -31.74
CA GLY A 187 25.21 -22.00 -30.51
C GLY A 187 25.64 -21.07 -29.37
N GLN A 188 25.73 -19.76 -29.61
CA GLN A 188 26.09 -18.77 -28.59
C GLN A 188 24.93 -17.83 -28.25
N TYR A 189 24.97 -17.28 -27.02
CA TYR A 189 24.03 -16.27 -26.55
C TYR A 189 24.77 -15.04 -26.04
N ASN A 190 24.12 -13.88 -26.11
CA ASN A 190 24.66 -12.65 -25.56
C ASN A 190 24.14 -12.49 -24.13
N ASP A 191 25.07 -12.41 -23.18
CA ASP A 191 24.77 -12.39 -21.75
C ASP A 191 23.96 -11.16 -21.33
N LEU A 192 24.39 -9.97 -21.75
CA LEU A 192 23.75 -8.70 -21.42
C LEU A 192 22.41 -8.55 -22.15
N ALA A 193 22.31 -9.03 -23.39
CA ALA A 193 21.06 -9.00 -24.15
C ALA A 193 20.00 -9.91 -23.51
N SER A 194 20.41 -11.08 -23.02
CA SER A 194 19.52 -12.02 -22.32
C SER A 194 18.97 -11.44 -21.01
N LEU A 195 19.65 -10.47 -20.39
CA LEU A 195 19.18 -9.78 -19.19
C LEU A 195 18.36 -8.51 -19.47
N MET A 196 18.70 -7.75 -20.52
CA MET A 196 18.10 -6.44 -20.79
C MET A 196 16.93 -6.44 -21.78
N LEU A 197 16.91 -7.39 -22.73
CA LEU A 197 15.92 -7.46 -23.80
C LEU A 197 14.84 -8.53 -23.57
N THR A 198 15.00 -9.38 -22.55
CA THR A 198 13.98 -10.37 -22.18
C THR A 198 12.97 -9.79 -21.19
N GLY A 199 11.86 -10.49 -20.96
CA GLY A 199 10.87 -10.08 -19.98
C GLY A 199 11.44 -10.05 -18.56
N GLY A 200 10.92 -9.18 -17.70
CA GLY A 200 11.44 -9.05 -16.33
C GLY A 200 11.38 -10.36 -15.53
N GLU A 201 10.35 -11.19 -15.74
CA GLU A 201 10.24 -12.50 -15.08
C GLU A 201 11.32 -13.49 -15.56
N THR A 202 11.55 -13.58 -16.87
CA THR A 202 12.56 -14.48 -17.45
C THR A 202 13.95 -14.05 -17.05
N ALA A 203 14.23 -12.74 -17.04
CA ALA A 203 15.49 -12.19 -16.54
C ALA A 203 15.73 -12.51 -15.05
N ILE A 204 14.70 -12.49 -14.20
CA ILE A 204 14.81 -12.94 -12.80
C ILE A 204 15.14 -14.44 -12.73
N LYS A 205 14.47 -15.28 -13.52
CA LYS A 205 14.75 -16.73 -13.59
C LYS A 205 16.17 -17.00 -14.07
N HIS A 206 16.69 -16.21 -15.01
CA HIS A 206 18.09 -16.24 -15.41
C HIS A 206 19.02 -15.87 -14.25
N LEU A 207 18.75 -14.78 -13.54
CA LEU A 207 19.57 -14.35 -12.40
C LEU A 207 19.46 -15.28 -11.19
N PHE A 208 18.42 -16.10 -11.06
CA PHE A 208 18.32 -17.07 -9.97
C PHE A 208 18.90 -18.42 -10.34
N HIS A 209 18.59 -18.97 -11.50
CA HIS A 209 18.86 -20.39 -11.79
C HIS A 209 20.04 -20.65 -12.73
N ALA A 210 20.58 -19.62 -13.38
CA ALA A 210 21.71 -19.82 -14.29
C ALA A 210 22.96 -20.33 -13.54
N PRO A 211 23.82 -21.13 -14.20
CA PRO A 211 25.04 -21.65 -13.59
C PRO A 211 26.00 -20.52 -13.17
N PRO A 212 26.93 -20.77 -12.23
CA PRO A 212 27.79 -19.74 -11.66
C PRO A 212 28.59 -18.95 -12.70
N ASP A 213 29.04 -19.60 -13.77
CA ASP A 213 29.90 -19.00 -14.81
C ASP A 213 29.17 -18.49 -16.06
N SER A 214 27.84 -18.41 -16.03
CA SER A 214 27.03 -17.94 -17.17
C SER A 214 27.17 -16.44 -17.50
N PHE A 215 27.41 -15.60 -16.49
CA PHE A 215 27.40 -14.14 -16.66
C PHE A 215 28.76 -13.53 -16.30
N ASP A 216 29.32 -12.72 -17.21
CA ASP A 216 30.57 -12.00 -16.95
C ASP A 216 30.37 -10.90 -15.90
N VAL A 217 31.39 -10.69 -15.06
CA VAL A 217 31.34 -9.72 -13.95
C VAL A 217 31.14 -8.30 -14.48
N ARG A 218 31.86 -7.95 -15.55
CA ARG A 218 31.77 -6.62 -16.18
C ARG A 218 30.35 -6.32 -16.65
N ASN A 219 29.75 -7.27 -17.36
CA ASN A 219 28.43 -7.10 -17.95
C ASN A 219 27.34 -7.09 -16.87
N LEU A 220 27.53 -7.85 -15.79
CA LEU A 220 26.64 -7.82 -14.63
C LEU A 220 26.70 -6.48 -13.86
N VAL A 221 27.89 -5.86 -13.73
CA VAL A 221 28.03 -4.50 -13.16
C VAL A 221 27.33 -3.47 -14.04
N VAL A 222 27.53 -3.54 -15.37
CA VAL A 222 26.84 -2.67 -16.32
C VAL A 222 25.33 -2.84 -16.19
N PHE A 223 24.83 -4.07 -16.18
CA PHE A 223 23.41 -4.36 -16.01
C PHE A 223 22.86 -3.76 -14.70
N TRP A 224 23.51 -4.04 -13.56
CA TRP A 224 23.11 -3.54 -12.24
C TRP A 224 23.04 -2.01 -12.20
N PHE A 225 24.09 -1.34 -12.69
CA PHE A 225 24.16 0.13 -12.67
C PHE A 225 23.13 0.76 -13.62
N THR A 226 23.01 0.23 -14.85
CA THR A 226 22.10 0.77 -15.86
C THR A 226 20.64 0.58 -15.42
N MET A 227 20.28 -0.59 -14.90
CA MET A 227 18.94 -0.85 -14.38
C MET A 227 18.62 -0.01 -13.14
N LEU A 228 19.58 0.20 -12.24
CA LEU A 228 19.41 1.09 -11.08
C LEU A 228 19.07 2.53 -11.51
N MET A 229 19.83 3.08 -12.46
CA MET A 229 19.60 4.43 -12.96
C MET A 229 18.29 4.55 -13.75
N LEU A 230 18.00 3.58 -14.62
CA LEU A 230 16.74 3.54 -15.38
C LEU A 230 15.54 3.44 -14.43
N ALA A 231 15.57 2.57 -13.43
CA ALA A 231 14.50 2.47 -12.43
C ALA A 231 14.32 3.78 -11.63
N CYS A 232 15.42 4.46 -11.28
CA CYS A 232 15.39 5.76 -10.60
C CYS A 232 14.72 6.85 -11.44
N ILE A 233 15.00 6.90 -12.74
CA ILE A 233 14.47 7.94 -13.63
C ILE A 233 13.02 7.65 -14.02
N THR A 234 12.66 6.38 -14.24
CA THR A 234 11.31 5.98 -14.67
C THR A 234 10.27 6.10 -13.56
N TYR A 235 10.65 5.83 -12.31
CA TYR A 235 9.73 5.93 -11.20
C TYR A 235 9.32 7.39 -10.94
N GLY A 236 8.01 7.65 -10.82
CA GLY A 236 7.45 8.99 -10.66
C GLY A 236 6.97 9.66 -11.96
N LEU A 237 7.04 8.97 -13.11
CA LEU A 237 6.31 9.35 -14.31
C LEU A 237 4.79 9.27 -14.08
N LYS A 238 4.00 10.06 -14.80
CA LYS A 238 2.52 10.05 -14.71
C LYS A 238 1.90 8.88 -15.52
N ILE A 239 2.40 7.67 -15.29
CA ILE A 239 1.99 6.42 -15.92
C ILE A 239 1.73 5.38 -14.82
N PRO A 240 0.71 4.50 -14.96
CA PRO A 240 0.58 3.36 -14.06
C PRO A 240 1.76 2.39 -14.23
N SER A 241 2.61 2.29 -13.22
CA SER A 241 3.77 1.38 -13.23
C SER A 241 4.04 0.78 -11.85
N GLY A 242 4.69 -0.38 -11.83
CA GLY A 242 5.14 -1.06 -10.60
C GLY A 242 6.64 -0.90 -10.36
N LEU A 243 7.06 -0.92 -9.09
CA LEU A 243 8.47 -0.83 -8.68
C LEU A 243 9.07 -2.18 -8.27
N PHE A 244 8.23 -3.21 -8.08
CA PHE A 244 8.63 -4.48 -7.50
C PHE A 244 9.61 -5.26 -8.38
N VAL A 245 9.28 -5.48 -9.65
CA VAL A 245 10.10 -6.26 -10.60
C VAL A 245 11.47 -5.61 -10.86
N PRO A 246 11.58 -4.29 -11.16
CA PRO A 246 12.88 -3.65 -11.33
C PRO A 246 13.77 -3.75 -10.08
N ALA A 247 13.19 -3.58 -8.88
CA ALA A 247 13.95 -3.70 -7.64
C ALA A 247 14.45 -5.13 -7.38
N LEU A 248 13.66 -6.15 -7.73
CA LEU A 248 14.10 -7.56 -7.70
C LEU A 248 15.26 -7.80 -8.67
N LEU A 249 15.17 -7.33 -9.92
CA LEU A 249 16.23 -7.49 -10.91
C LEU A 249 17.55 -6.84 -10.47
N ILE A 250 17.48 -5.60 -9.98
CA ILE A 250 18.64 -4.87 -9.47
C ILE A 250 19.25 -5.63 -8.28
N GLY A 251 18.42 -6.10 -7.35
CA GLY A 251 18.88 -6.86 -6.20
C GLY A 251 19.43 -8.25 -6.55
N ALA A 252 18.87 -8.93 -7.55
CA ALA A 252 19.34 -10.21 -8.05
C ALA A 252 20.72 -10.08 -8.69
N ALA A 253 20.92 -9.03 -9.50
CA ALA A 253 22.22 -8.69 -10.06
C ALA A 253 23.24 -8.34 -8.97
N TYR A 254 22.83 -7.55 -7.97
CA TYR A 254 23.66 -7.24 -6.79
C TYR A 254 24.06 -8.51 -6.02
N GLY A 255 23.11 -9.42 -5.78
CA GLY A 255 23.36 -10.70 -5.12
C GLY A 255 24.37 -11.56 -5.86
N ARG A 256 24.22 -11.71 -7.18
CA ARG A 256 25.17 -12.46 -8.02
C ARG A 256 26.55 -11.79 -8.07
N LEU A 257 26.63 -10.46 -8.11
CA LEU A 257 27.90 -9.73 -8.00
C LEU A 257 28.58 -10.04 -6.67
N TRP A 258 27.82 -10.09 -5.58
CA TRP A 258 28.34 -10.44 -4.26
C TRP A 258 28.86 -11.87 -4.19
N THR A 259 28.18 -12.83 -4.84
CA THR A 259 28.68 -14.21 -4.96
C THR A 259 30.02 -14.27 -5.67
N ARG A 260 30.25 -13.48 -6.73
CA ARG A 260 31.54 -13.44 -7.43
C ARG A 260 32.66 -12.93 -6.53
N VAL A 261 32.39 -11.90 -5.73
CA VAL A 261 33.34 -11.36 -4.74
C VAL A 261 33.64 -12.41 -3.65
N ILE A 262 32.60 -13.05 -3.11
CA ILE A 262 32.77 -14.08 -2.07
C ILE A 262 33.53 -15.28 -2.62
N ASN A 263 33.14 -15.83 -3.77
CA ASN A 263 33.82 -16.98 -4.37
C ASN A 263 35.29 -16.68 -4.72
N TYR A 264 35.61 -15.44 -5.08
CA TYR A 264 37.00 -15.02 -5.24
C TYR A 264 37.80 -15.15 -3.93
N PHE A 265 37.27 -14.65 -2.80
CA PHE A 265 37.93 -14.77 -1.49
C PHE A 265 37.95 -16.20 -0.95
N THR A 266 36.86 -16.93 -1.11
CA THR A 266 36.71 -18.33 -0.67
C THR A 266 37.66 -19.26 -1.45
N SER A 267 37.88 -18.99 -2.74
CA SER A 267 38.87 -19.71 -3.56
C SER A 267 40.30 -19.51 -3.06
N LEU A 268 40.63 -18.35 -2.48
CA LEU A 268 41.95 -18.12 -1.88
C LEU A 268 42.16 -18.94 -0.60
N GLN A 269 41.08 -19.37 0.05
CA GLN A 269 41.10 -20.13 1.29
C GLN A 269 40.75 -21.62 1.12
N HIS A 270 40.61 -22.11 -0.12
CA HIS A 270 40.17 -23.49 -0.45
C HIS A 270 38.86 -23.93 0.24
N LEU A 271 37.95 -22.98 0.47
CA LEU A 271 36.65 -23.26 1.08
C LEU A 271 35.58 -23.60 0.02
N LYS A 272 34.45 -24.18 0.46
CA LYS A 272 33.33 -24.55 -0.42
C LYS A 272 32.76 -23.32 -1.13
N ALA A 273 32.65 -23.38 -2.46
CA ALA A 273 32.04 -22.33 -3.27
C ALA A 273 30.56 -22.13 -2.90
N VAL A 274 30.15 -20.87 -2.91
CA VAL A 274 28.81 -20.44 -2.52
C VAL A 274 27.89 -20.40 -3.74
N ASP A 275 26.65 -20.86 -3.54
CA ASP A 275 25.64 -20.92 -4.60
C ASP A 275 25.11 -19.51 -4.97
N PRO A 276 25.16 -19.09 -6.26
CA PRO A 276 24.68 -17.79 -6.70
C PRO A 276 23.16 -17.64 -6.60
N ARG A 277 22.41 -18.76 -6.56
CA ARG A 277 20.95 -18.78 -6.55
C ARG A 277 20.40 -18.17 -5.26
N THR A 278 20.91 -18.64 -4.13
CA THR A 278 20.55 -18.15 -2.79
C THR A 278 20.90 -16.67 -2.63
N TYR A 279 22.08 -16.26 -3.09
CA TYR A 279 22.54 -14.88 -2.96
C TYR A 279 21.80 -13.93 -3.89
N GLY A 280 21.43 -14.36 -5.10
CA GLY A 280 20.53 -13.63 -5.98
C GLY A 280 19.17 -13.37 -5.32
N LEU A 281 18.59 -14.38 -4.68
CA LEU A 281 17.33 -14.25 -3.93
C LEU A 281 17.45 -13.28 -2.74
N VAL A 282 18.49 -13.45 -1.92
CA VAL A 282 18.75 -12.61 -0.75
C VAL A 282 19.05 -11.16 -1.15
N GLY A 283 19.82 -10.95 -2.22
CA GLY A 283 20.12 -9.63 -2.79
C GLY A 283 18.86 -8.94 -3.33
N SER A 284 17.97 -9.69 -3.97
CA SER A 284 16.65 -9.21 -4.43
C SER A 284 15.83 -8.67 -3.27
N LEU A 285 15.75 -9.45 -2.18
CA LEU A 285 15.08 -9.03 -0.95
C LEU A 285 15.74 -7.81 -0.31
N ALA A 286 17.08 -7.77 -0.28
CA ALA A 286 17.83 -6.67 0.31
C ALA A 286 17.53 -5.33 -0.37
N MET A 287 17.57 -5.29 -1.71
CA MET A 287 17.27 -4.10 -2.49
C MET A 287 15.80 -3.70 -2.35
N LEU A 288 14.88 -4.65 -2.52
CA LEU A 288 13.44 -4.39 -2.47
C LEU A 288 12.97 -3.98 -1.07
N GLY A 289 13.50 -4.60 -0.02
CA GLY A 289 13.28 -4.21 1.38
C GLY A 289 13.91 -2.85 1.71
N GLY A 290 15.07 -2.54 1.12
CA GLY A 290 15.75 -1.24 1.24
C GLY A 290 14.96 -0.09 0.60
N VAL A 291 14.31 -0.31 -0.54
CA VAL A 291 13.48 0.69 -1.23
C VAL A 291 12.11 0.86 -0.58
N THR A 292 11.40 -0.25 -0.31
CA THR A 292 10.00 -0.23 0.14
C THR A 292 9.82 -0.15 1.66
N ARG A 293 10.81 -0.58 2.45
CA ARG A 293 10.75 -0.71 3.92
C ARG A 293 9.69 -1.68 4.46
N MET A 294 9.15 -2.53 3.60
CA MET A 294 8.30 -3.65 3.97
C MET A 294 9.19 -4.85 4.34
N THR A 295 9.06 -5.38 5.56
CA THR A 295 9.93 -6.48 6.04
C THR A 295 9.19 -7.80 6.15
N ILE A 296 8.12 -7.86 6.96
CA ILE A 296 7.40 -9.11 7.24
C ILE A 296 6.67 -9.60 5.98
N SER A 297 5.79 -8.77 5.41
CA SER A 297 5.01 -9.13 4.22
C SER A 297 5.90 -9.47 3.03
N LEU A 298 6.97 -8.72 2.83
CA LEU A 298 7.89 -8.97 1.73
C LEU A 298 8.65 -10.30 1.87
N THR A 299 9.10 -10.62 3.08
CA THR A 299 9.78 -11.90 3.34
C THR A 299 8.82 -13.07 3.12
N VAL A 300 7.57 -12.96 3.56
CA VAL A 300 6.54 -13.99 3.33
C VAL A 300 6.26 -14.15 1.84
N ILE A 301 6.10 -13.05 1.09
CA ILE A 301 5.90 -13.12 -0.38
C ILE A 301 7.05 -13.87 -1.05
N ILE A 302 8.31 -13.53 -0.72
CA ILE A 302 9.46 -14.19 -1.35
C ILE A 302 9.54 -15.67 -0.94
N LEU A 303 9.24 -16.01 0.31
CA LEU A 303 9.22 -17.39 0.81
C LEU A 303 8.09 -18.23 0.19
N GLU A 304 6.92 -17.66 -0.04
CA GLU A 304 5.82 -18.32 -0.76
C GLU A 304 6.16 -18.50 -2.25
N CYS A 305 6.82 -17.52 -2.87
CA CYS A 305 7.24 -17.61 -4.27
C CYS A 305 8.38 -18.62 -4.50
N THR A 306 9.24 -18.87 -3.51
CA THR A 306 10.31 -19.88 -3.60
C THR A 306 9.82 -21.28 -3.23
N GLY A 307 8.76 -21.39 -2.44
CA GLY A 307 8.20 -22.65 -1.97
C GLY A 307 9.07 -23.39 -0.96
N ASN A 308 10.13 -22.77 -0.43
CA ASN A 308 11.03 -23.35 0.55
C ASN A 308 11.12 -22.47 1.80
N ILE A 309 10.60 -22.99 2.92
CA ILE A 309 10.52 -22.29 4.21
C ILE A 309 11.87 -22.18 4.95
N GLU A 310 12.85 -23.00 4.58
CA GLU A 310 14.17 -23.02 5.23
C GLU A 310 14.91 -21.68 5.09
N PHE A 311 14.68 -20.98 3.97
CA PHE A 311 15.23 -19.64 3.72
C PHE A 311 14.63 -18.54 4.61
N GLY A 312 13.65 -18.84 5.45
CA GLY A 312 12.98 -17.84 6.30
C GLY A 312 13.96 -17.03 7.17
N LEU A 313 14.91 -17.69 7.84
CA LEU A 313 15.87 -17.01 8.73
C LEU A 313 16.79 -16.02 7.97
N PRO A 314 17.49 -16.43 6.89
CA PRO A 314 18.28 -15.51 6.06
C PRO A 314 17.49 -14.32 5.53
N LEU A 315 16.27 -14.56 5.06
CA LEU A 315 15.43 -13.52 4.47
C LEU A 315 14.97 -12.50 5.52
N ILE A 316 14.53 -12.96 6.70
CA ILE A 316 14.13 -12.08 7.81
C ILE A 316 15.30 -11.22 8.27
N LEU A 317 16.49 -11.81 8.48
CA LEU A 317 17.68 -11.07 8.91
C LEU A 317 18.09 -10.01 7.87
N THR A 318 18.16 -10.40 6.60
CA THR A 318 18.57 -9.49 5.52
C THR A 318 17.61 -8.31 5.39
N SER A 319 16.30 -8.57 5.38
CA SER A 319 15.29 -7.50 5.26
C SER A 319 15.27 -6.59 6.49
N PHE A 320 15.53 -7.13 7.69
CA PHE A 320 15.65 -6.35 8.92
C PHE A 320 16.83 -5.35 8.84
N PHE A 321 18.02 -5.81 8.47
CA PHE A 321 19.19 -4.94 8.34
C PHE A 321 19.06 -3.94 7.18
N ALA A 322 18.48 -4.36 6.05
CA ALA A 322 18.17 -3.45 4.94
C ALA A 322 17.24 -2.31 5.37
N ARG A 323 16.17 -2.64 6.11
CA ARG A 323 15.26 -1.61 6.67
C ARG A 323 15.96 -0.74 7.70
N TRP A 324 16.75 -1.31 8.60
CA TRP A 324 17.42 -0.55 9.65
C TRP A 324 18.35 0.50 9.06
N VAL A 325 19.21 0.11 8.12
CA VAL A 325 20.13 1.02 7.44
C VAL A 325 19.38 2.02 6.57
N GLY A 326 18.36 1.58 5.82
CA GLY A 326 17.54 2.49 5.03
C GLY A 326 16.87 3.57 5.87
N ASN A 327 16.24 3.19 7.00
CA ASN A 327 15.51 4.10 7.90
C ASN A 327 16.43 5.13 8.57
N TYR A 328 17.73 4.89 8.60
CA TYR A 328 18.69 5.86 9.08
C TYR A 328 18.82 7.07 8.15
N PHE A 329 18.68 6.88 6.83
CA PHE A 329 18.89 7.92 5.83
C PHE A 329 17.60 8.61 5.37
N ASN A 330 16.56 7.83 5.08
CA ASN A 330 15.28 8.35 4.58
C ASN A 330 14.14 7.38 4.89
N GLU A 331 12.92 7.73 4.51
CA GLU A 331 11.73 6.87 4.63
C GLU A 331 11.57 5.93 3.43
N GLY A 332 10.57 5.06 3.48
CA GLY A 332 10.20 4.22 2.35
C GLY A 332 9.68 5.05 1.18
N ILE A 333 9.86 4.54 -0.04
CA ILE A 333 9.46 5.27 -1.25
C ILE A 333 7.97 5.63 -1.28
N TYR A 334 7.11 4.76 -0.75
CA TYR A 334 5.66 4.96 -0.71
C TYR A 334 5.27 6.07 0.28
N ASP A 335 5.84 6.07 1.48
CA ASP A 335 5.61 7.10 2.50
C ASP A 335 6.03 8.47 1.98
N ILE A 336 7.21 8.55 1.35
CA ILE A 336 7.70 9.78 0.71
C ILE A 336 6.70 10.32 -0.33
N HIS A 337 6.13 9.46 -1.19
CA HIS A 337 5.18 9.89 -2.21
C HIS A 337 3.82 10.30 -1.63
N ILE A 338 3.41 9.70 -0.50
CA ILE A 338 2.22 10.13 0.24
C ILE A 338 2.42 11.54 0.78
N HIS A 339 3.57 11.82 1.41
CA HIS A 339 3.90 13.16 1.92
C HIS A 339 4.06 14.20 0.80
N LEU A 340 4.71 13.85 -0.32
CA LEU A 340 4.84 14.74 -1.48
C LEU A 340 3.49 15.08 -2.15
N ARG A 341 2.47 14.23 -1.98
CA ARG A 341 1.10 14.49 -2.46
C ARG A 341 0.23 15.25 -1.45
N HIS A 342 0.75 15.56 -0.26
CA HIS A 342 0.01 16.18 0.83
C HIS A 342 -1.30 15.46 1.17
N VAL A 343 -1.28 14.13 1.09
CA VAL A 343 -2.42 13.32 1.49
C VAL A 343 -2.40 13.19 3.01
N PRO A 344 -3.49 13.55 3.72
CA PRO A 344 -3.55 13.44 5.16
C PRO A 344 -3.55 11.95 5.56
N PHE A 345 -2.38 11.44 5.95
CA PHE A 345 -2.13 10.05 6.35
C PHE A 345 -1.70 10.00 7.81
N LEU A 346 -2.18 8.99 8.55
CA LEU A 346 -1.87 8.80 9.96
C LEU A 346 -0.95 7.59 10.15
N ASP A 347 0.26 7.84 10.63
CA ASP A 347 1.26 6.80 10.91
C ASP A 347 0.89 5.86 12.06
N TRP A 348 1.59 4.73 12.16
CA TRP A 348 1.37 3.76 13.26
C TRP A 348 1.62 4.38 14.63
N ASN A 349 2.68 5.16 14.73
CA ASN A 349 3.03 5.83 15.96
C ASN A 349 2.49 7.27 15.95
N PRO A 350 1.99 7.77 17.09
CA PRO A 350 1.61 9.18 17.20
C PRO A 350 2.83 10.09 17.02
N PRO A 351 2.65 11.30 16.47
CA PRO A 351 3.68 12.32 16.42
C PRO A 351 4.31 12.58 17.79
N LEU A 352 5.64 12.73 17.82
CA LEU A 352 6.40 12.94 19.07
C LEU A 352 5.96 14.22 19.79
N ARG A 353 5.85 15.34 19.06
CA ARG A 353 5.42 16.63 19.63
C ARG A 353 3.98 16.59 20.15
N GLY A 354 3.10 15.88 19.43
CA GLY A 354 1.73 15.65 19.86
C GLY A 354 1.65 14.87 21.17
N SER A 355 2.61 13.99 21.44
CA SER A 355 2.62 13.15 22.66
C SER A 355 2.75 13.96 23.96
N PHE A 356 3.21 15.21 23.90
CA PHE A 356 3.29 16.13 25.04
C PHE A 356 2.01 16.95 25.26
N LEU A 357 1.04 16.86 24.35
CA LEU A 357 -0.16 17.67 24.35
C LEU A 357 -1.37 16.90 24.88
N ARG A 358 -2.31 17.66 25.45
CA ARG A 358 -3.65 17.20 25.77
C ARG A 358 -4.59 17.44 24.59
N VAL A 359 -5.71 16.75 24.59
CA VAL A 359 -6.76 16.90 23.58
C VAL A 359 -7.24 18.35 23.44
N LYS A 360 -7.39 19.08 24.55
CA LYS A 360 -7.82 20.50 24.55
C LYS A 360 -6.92 21.43 23.71
N HIS A 361 -5.63 21.10 23.55
CA HIS A 361 -4.69 21.91 22.78
C HIS A 361 -4.75 21.65 21.27
N ILE A 362 -5.36 20.54 20.85
CA ILE A 362 -5.33 20.04 19.46
C ILE A 362 -6.71 20.09 18.81
N MET A 363 -7.77 19.94 19.61
CA MET A 363 -9.14 19.95 19.09
C MET A 363 -9.49 21.27 18.38
N THR A 364 -10.34 21.17 17.36
CA THR A 364 -11.02 22.36 16.84
C THR A 364 -12.11 22.74 17.84
N ALA A 365 -11.88 23.84 18.56
CA ALA A 365 -12.75 24.33 19.62
C ALA A 365 -14.08 24.90 19.07
N ASN A 366 -15.15 24.78 19.85
CA ASN A 366 -16.48 25.32 19.54
C ASN A 366 -17.03 24.88 18.17
N PRO A 367 -17.22 23.57 17.94
CA PRO A 367 -17.79 23.08 16.69
C PRO A 367 -19.22 23.61 16.50
N LYS A 368 -19.66 23.72 15.24
CA LYS A 368 -21.07 24.02 14.93
C LYS A 368 -21.93 22.83 15.34
N THR A 369 -22.88 23.05 16.24
CA THR A 369 -23.78 22.03 16.80
C THR A 369 -25.20 22.23 16.30
N LEU A 370 -25.97 21.16 16.26
CA LEU A 370 -27.42 21.17 15.97
C LEU A 370 -28.18 20.72 17.22
N ARG A 371 -29.42 21.15 17.40
CA ARG A 371 -30.27 20.63 18.49
C ARG A 371 -30.94 19.33 18.04
N THR A 372 -31.43 18.52 18.98
CA THR A 372 -32.19 17.29 18.68
C THR A 372 -33.39 17.57 17.77
N VAL A 373 -34.08 18.69 18.00
CA VAL A 373 -35.17 19.18 17.17
C VAL A 373 -34.82 20.60 16.71
N GLU A 374 -34.63 20.77 15.41
CA GLU A 374 -34.14 22.01 14.79
C GLU A 374 -35.04 22.42 13.62
N ARG A 375 -35.03 23.71 13.26
CA ARG A 375 -35.77 24.17 12.07
C ARG A 375 -35.03 23.77 10.79
N ALA A 376 -35.77 23.32 9.78
CA ALA A 376 -35.20 22.90 8.49
C ALA A 376 -34.39 24.04 7.83
N GLY A 377 -34.85 25.28 7.94
CA GLY A 377 -34.13 26.46 7.42
C GLY A 377 -32.75 26.65 8.07
N VAL A 378 -32.62 26.44 9.39
CA VAL A 378 -31.34 26.56 10.10
C VAL A 378 -30.37 25.47 9.66
N ILE A 379 -30.86 24.24 9.47
CA ILE A 379 -30.05 23.14 8.96
C ILE A 379 -29.57 23.45 7.54
N PHE A 380 -30.47 23.91 6.65
CA PHE A 380 -30.15 24.27 5.27
C PHE A 380 -29.09 25.37 5.21
N ASP A 381 -29.26 26.45 5.98
CA ASP A 381 -28.31 27.57 6.03
C ASP A 381 -26.96 27.12 6.58
N LEU A 382 -26.93 26.21 7.56
CA LEU A 382 -25.70 25.61 8.08
C LEU A 382 -24.99 24.76 7.02
N LEU A 383 -25.74 23.99 6.24
CA LEU A 383 -25.19 23.16 5.18
C LEU A 383 -24.65 24.01 4.03
N VAL A 384 -25.33 25.09 3.64
CA VAL A 384 -24.85 26.01 2.61
C VAL A 384 -23.61 26.78 3.08
N SER A 385 -23.61 27.29 4.32
CA SER A 385 -22.52 28.10 4.85
C SER A 385 -21.25 27.32 5.21
N THR A 386 -21.37 26.03 5.55
CA THR A 386 -20.23 25.22 6.01
C THR A 386 -19.93 24.05 5.09
N LYS A 387 -18.67 23.60 5.08
CA LYS A 387 -18.22 22.37 4.38
C LYS A 387 -18.00 21.19 5.32
N HIS A 388 -18.50 21.28 6.55
CA HIS A 388 -18.34 20.22 7.55
C HIS A 388 -19.19 18.99 7.20
N ASN A 389 -18.67 17.80 7.49
CA ASN A 389 -19.30 16.52 7.14
C ASN A 389 -20.04 15.86 8.31
N ALA A 390 -19.90 16.39 9.52
CA ALA A 390 -20.58 15.91 10.72
C ALA A 390 -20.83 17.07 11.69
N PHE A 391 -21.92 16.97 12.42
CA PHE A 391 -22.38 17.97 13.38
C PHE A 391 -22.75 17.27 14.68
N PRO A 392 -22.16 17.66 15.82
CA PRO A 392 -22.60 17.18 17.12
C PRO A 392 -24.02 17.68 17.40
N VAL A 393 -24.90 16.78 17.80
CA VAL A 393 -26.26 17.06 18.24
C VAL A 393 -26.23 17.28 19.75
N ILE A 394 -26.87 18.36 20.20
CA ILE A 394 -26.92 18.77 21.59
C ILE A 394 -28.35 18.83 22.13
N VAL A 395 -28.49 18.59 23.42
CA VAL A 395 -29.69 18.88 24.19
C VAL A 395 -29.47 20.18 24.95
N GLU A 396 -30.40 21.12 24.79
CA GLU A 396 -30.45 22.33 25.60
C GLU A 396 -31.43 22.07 26.75
N ASP A 397 -30.90 21.70 27.91
CA ASP A 397 -31.68 21.52 29.13
C ASP A 397 -31.08 22.41 30.24
N PRO A 398 -31.89 23.26 30.91
CA PRO A 398 -31.41 24.10 32.00
C PRO A 398 -30.74 23.30 33.15
N THR A 399 -31.01 22.00 33.28
CA THR A 399 -30.45 21.15 34.34
C THR A 399 -29.06 20.58 34.01
N PHE A 400 -28.79 20.24 32.74
CA PHE A 400 -27.56 19.57 32.31
C PHE A 400 -26.49 20.52 31.74
N GLY A 401 -26.83 21.81 31.61
CA GLY A 401 -25.94 22.88 31.16
C GLY A 401 -26.07 23.20 29.67
N SER A 402 -25.41 24.28 29.24
CA SER A 402 -25.43 24.70 27.84
C SER A 402 -24.62 23.71 26.97
N ARG A 403 -25.27 23.03 26.03
CA ARG A 403 -24.68 22.11 25.02
C ARG A 403 -24.35 20.70 25.49
N PHE A 404 -25.25 20.06 26.24
CA PHE A 404 -25.11 18.66 26.61
C PHE A 404 -25.11 17.77 25.36
N PHE A 405 -24.16 16.84 25.26
CA PHE A 405 -23.98 16.00 24.08
C PHE A 405 -25.08 14.92 23.97
N ALA A 406 -25.74 14.83 22.80
CA ALA A 406 -26.79 13.84 22.51
C ALA A 406 -26.36 12.78 21.49
N GLY A 407 -25.59 13.19 20.46
CA GLY A 407 -25.23 12.32 19.35
C GLY A 407 -24.46 13.06 18.26
N VAL A 408 -24.21 12.41 17.13
CA VAL A 408 -23.59 13.02 15.94
C VAL A 408 -24.42 12.67 14.72
N VAL A 409 -24.75 13.69 13.91
CA VAL A 409 -25.40 13.52 12.61
C VAL A 409 -24.44 13.90 11.49
N LEU A 410 -24.49 13.16 10.38
CA LEU A 410 -23.64 13.41 9.22
C LEU A 410 -24.32 14.33 8.21
N ARG A 411 -23.53 15.15 7.51
CA ARG A 411 -24.00 16.02 6.42
C ARG A 411 -24.80 15.25 5.37
N LYS A 412 -24.34 14.06 5.00
CA LYS A 412 -25.00 13.19 4.01
C LYS A 412 -26.40 12.78 4.44
N GLN A 413 -26.61 12.53 5.74
CA GLN A 413 -27.93 12.18 6.28
C GLN A 413 -28.83 13.40 6.21
N LEU A 414 -28.34 14.56 6.68
CA LEU A 414 -29.10 15.81 6.61
C LEU A 414 -29.53 16.19 5.19
N ASN A 415 -28.64 16.03 4.20
CA ASN A 415 -28.98 16.33 2.81
C ASN A 415 -30.12 15.44 2.28
N VAL A 416 -30.12 14.15 2.61
CA VAL A 416 -31.19 13.21 2.20
C VAL A 416 -32.49 13.53 2.94
N LEU A 417 -32.42 13.84 4.23
CA LEU A 417 -33.61 14.23 5.02
C LEU A 417 -34.29 15.47 4.42
N LEU A 418 -33.49 16.48 4.06
CA LEU A 418 -34.01 17.71 3.48
C LEU A 418 -34.47 17.54 2.02
N SER A 419 -33.89 16.61 1.25
CA SER A 419 -34.33 16.37 -0.14
C SER A 419 -35.63 15.59 -0.21
N HIS A 420 -35.90 14.72 0.77
CA HIS A 420 -37.14 13.97 0.90
C HIS A 420 -38.25 14.72 1.66
N ASN A 421 -37.98 15.95 2.12
CA ASN A 421 -38.93 16.76 2.87
C ASN A 421 -39.51 16.07 4.12
N ASP A 422 -38.70 15.31 4.87
CA ASP A 422 -39.14 14.69 6.13
C ASP A 422 -39.22 15.74 7.25
N PHE A 423 -40.33 16.48 7.22
CA PHE A 423 -40.61 17.63 8.06
C PHE A 423 -41.83 17.40 8.94
N SER A 424 -41.94 18.16 10.03
CA SER A 424 -43.17 18.25 10.80
C SER A 424 -43.51 19.70 11.09
N ILE A 425 -44.80 20.00 10.99
CA ILE A 425 -45.35 21.34 11.21
C ILE A 425 -45.25 21.70 12.70
N ASP A 426 -45.66 20.79 13.57
CA ASP A 426 -45.53 20.94 15.01
C ASP A 426 -44.16 20.50 15.50
N LYS A 427 -43.69 21.07 16.61
CA LYS A 427 -42.40 20.67 17.20
C LYS A 427 -42.53 19.23 17.74
N PRO A 428 -41.90 18.23 17.12
CA PRO A 428 -42.03 16.85 17.55
C PRO A 428 -41.37 16.64 18.92
N LYS A 429 -41.88 15.68 19.68
CA LYS A 429 -41.18 15.18 20.86
C LYS A 429 -40.01 14.27 20.40
N PRO A 430 -38.80 14.42 20.95
CA PRO A 430 -37.66 13.58 20.60
C PRO A 430 -37.97 12.08 20.81
N PHE A 431 -37.39 11.21 19.97
CA PHE A 431 -37.50 9.73 20.05
C PHE A 431 -38.87 9.11 19.76
N HIS A 432 -39.86 9.89 19.32
CA HIS A 432 -41.21 9.34 19.12
C HIS A 432 -41.45 8.77 17.72
N ARG A 433 -40.69 9.19 16.70
CA ARG A 433 -40.89 8.70 15.32
C ARG A 433 -40.30 7.31 15.12
N GLN A 434 -41.05 6.44 14.45
CA GLN A 434 -40.63 5.09 14.09
C GLN A 434 -40.36 5.00 12.58
N PRO A 435 -39.40 4.17 12.12
CA PRO A 435 -39.20 3.97 10.70
C PRO A 435 -40.45 3.38 10.06
N HIS A 436 -40.71 3.72 8.79
CA HIS A 436 -41.83 3.16 8.05
C HIS A 436 -41.82 1.61 8.13
N PRO A 437 -42.96 0.96 8.48
CA PRO A 437 -43.04 -0.49 8.50
C PRO A 437 -42.88 -1.04 7.07
N ALA A 438 -41.96 -1.97 6.89
CA ALA A 438 -41.65 -2.59 5.59
C ALA A 438 -42.84 -3.37 4.97
N SER A 439 -43.98 -3.46 5.66
CA SER A 439 -45.15 -4.27 5.29
C SER A 439 -46.18 -3.55 4.41
N SER A 440 -45.77 -2.56 3.63
CA SER A 440 -46.61 -1.98 2.56
C SER A 440 -45.94 -2.07 1.19
N GLN A 441 -45.13 -3.11 0.97
CA GLN A 441 -44.97 -3.61 -0.40
C GLN A 441 -46.32 -4.19 -0.83
N PRO A 442 -46.94 -3.75 -1.95
CA PRO A 442 -48.05 -4.49 -2.51
C PRO A 442 -47.55 -5.89 -2.89
N ASP A 443 -48.29 -6.92 -2.47
CA ASP A 443 -48.14 -8.30 -2.94
C ASP A 443 -48.12 -8.32 -4.47
N VAL A 444 -46.93 -8.30 -5.07
CA VAL A 444 -46.74 -8.75 -6.44
C VAL A 444 -46.50 -10.25 -6.35
N THR A 445 -47.57 -10.99 -6.61
CA THR A 445 -47.55 -12.44 -6.77
C THR A 445 -46.41 -12.88 -7.71
N PRO A 446 -45.67 -13.96 -7.39
CA PRO A 446 -44.52 -14.40 -8.16
C PRO A 446 -44.98 -15.23 -9.35
N THR A 447 -45.34 -14.60 -10.45
CA THR A 447 -45.43 -15.30 -11.74
C THR A 447 -44.74 -14.49 -12.83
N GLY A 448 -43.70 -15.09 -13.41
CA GLY A 448 -43.04 -14.59 -14.61
C GLY A 448 -41.82 -13.72 -14.34
N GLY A 449 -40.63 -14.33 -14.40
CA GLY A 449 -39.37 -13.62 -14.31
C GLY A 449 -39.25 -12.54 -15.38
N LEU A 450 -38.89 -11.32 -14.95
CA LEU A 450 -38.45 -10.26 -15.85
C LEU A 450 -37.22 -9.56 -15.29
N ARG A 451 -36.24 -9.49 -16.19
CA ARG A 451 -34.93 -8.86 -16.08
C ARG A 451 -35.03 -7.43 -15.56
N TYR A 452 -34.06 -7.05 -14.74
CA TYR A 452 -33.68 -5.68 -14.43
C TYR A 452 -33.51 -4.87 -15.73
N ARG A 453 -34.51 -4.07 -16.08
CA ARG A 453 -34.50 -3.19 -17.25
C ARG A 453 -34.06 -1.81 -16.77
N ARG A 454 -32.90 -1.36 -17.27
CA ARG A 454 -32.37 0.00 -17.04
C ARG A 454 -33.41 1.03 -17.51
N PRO A 455 -33.68 2.11 -16.76
CA PRO A 455 -34.52 3.19 -17.22
C PRO A 455 -33.69 4.12 -18.14
N ARG A 456 -33.75 3.84 -19.44
CA ARG A 456 -33.80 4.88 -20.46
C ARG A 456 -35.20 4.77 -21.06
N ASP A 457 -35.82 5.90 -21.32
CA ASP A 457 -37.15 6.04 -21.93
C ASP A 457 -38.29 5.99 -20.89
N LEU A 458 -38.38 7.04 -20.07
CA LEU A 458 -39.64 7.64 -19.62
C LEU A 458 -39.36 9.07 -19.19
N GLU A 459 -40.28 9.94 -19.57
CA GLU A 459 -40.20 11.39 -19.49
C GLU A 459 -40.17 11.92 -18.05
N ALA A 460 -39.93 13.22 -17.94
CA ALA A 460 -39.68 13.98 -16.72
C ALA A 460 -40.64 13.71 -15.55
N ASN A 461 -40.08 13.89 -14.34
CA ASN A 461 -40.65 13.68 -13.00
C ASN A 461 -40.80 12.21 -12.61
N ASP A 462 -39.87 11.74 -11.77
CA ASP A 462 -40.15 10.98 -10.54
C ASP A 462 -38.86 10.24 -10.12
N THR A 463 -38.07 10.88 -9.26
CA THR A 463 -37.31 10.13 -8.25
C THR A 463 -38.32 9.31 -7.45
N PRO A 464 -38.05 8.06 -7.04
CA PRO A 464 -38.99 7.30 -6.23
C PRO A 464 -39.24 8.06 -4.91
N ARG A 465 -40.32 8.83 -4.89
CA ARG A 465 -40.87 9.43 -3.68
C ARG A 465 -41.40 8.27 -2.86
N VAL A 466 -41.01 8.25 -1.59
CA VAL A 466 -41.64 7.44 -0.55
C VAL A 466 -43.15 7.56 -0.72
N ASP A 467 -43.87 6.43 -0.77
CA ASP A 467 -45.29 6.32 -1.13
C ASP A 467 -46.10 7.58 -0.78
N ASP A 468 -46.38 8.43 -1.77
CA ASP A 468 -47.07 9.73 -1.59
C ASP A 468 -48.40 9.58 -0.82
N LYS A 469 -49.01 8.38 -0.86
CA LYS A 469 -50.25 8.03 -0.15
C LYS A 469 -50.12 7.95 1.38
N LEU A 470 -48.91 7.78 1.92
CA LEU A 470 -48.66 7.73 3.37
C LEU A 470 -48.31 9.10 3.95
N LEU A 471 -47.71 9.99 3.15
CA LEU A 471 -47.49 11.41 3.50
C LEU A 471 -48.81 12.19 3.62
N GLU A 472 -49.86 11.75 2.90
CA GLU A 472 -51.22 12.28 3.00
C GLU A 472 -52.04 11.69 4.17
N SER A 473 -51.49 10.71 4.90
CA SER A 473 -52.17 10.10 6.04
C SER A 473 -52.06 10.97 7.30
N PRO A 474 -53.07 10.99 8.19
CA PRO A 474 -53.00 11.73 9.47
C PRO A 474 -51.93 11.22 10.44
N PHE A 475 -51.18 10.17 10.07
CA PHE A 475 -50.07 9.58 10.83
C PHE A 475 -48.69 9.83 10.20
N ALA A 476 -48.59 10.66 9.15
CA ALA A 476 -47.32 10.99 8.50
C ALA A 476 -46.27 11.56 9.47
N SER A 477 -46.70 12.21 10.56
CA SER A 477 -45.82 12.74 11.61
C SER A 477 -45.12 11.67 12.47
N ASP A 478 -45.65 10.43 12.47
CA ASP A 478 -45.17 9.33 13.31
C ASP A 478 -44.10 8.48 12.62
N TYR A 479 -43.99 8.61 11.29
CA TYR A 479 -43.06 7.83 10.48
C TYR A 479 -41.82 8.63 10.08
N CYS A 480 -40.69 7.93 9.95
CA CYS A 480 -39.41 8.50 9.55
C CYS A 480 -38.79 7.68 8.40
N LEU A 481 -37.91 8.30 7.61
CA LEU A 481 -37.17 7.67 6.51
C LEU A 481 -36.44 6.41 6.96
N SER A 482 -36.54 5.35 6.17
CA SER A 482 -35.82 4.12 6.47
C SER A 482 -34.34 4.25 6.11
N TYR A 483 -33.52 3.35 6.66
CA TYR A 483 -32.11 3.27 6.26
C TYR A 483 -31.95 2.91 4.77
N HIS A 484 -32.88 2.13 4.19
CA HIS A 484 -32.84 1.74 2.79
C HIS A 484 -32.97 2.96 1.85
N ASP A 485 -33.88 3.89 2.19
CA ASP A 485 -34.08 5.13 1.44
C ASP A 485 -32.83 6.04 1.49
N MET A 486 -32.15 6.06 2.64
CA MET A 486 -30.87 6.75 2.78
C MET A 486 -29.73 6.08 1.99
N GLU A 487 -29.74 4.76 1.88
CA GLU A 487 -28.73 3.98 1.16
C GLU A 487 -28.92 4.06 -0.36
N ALA A 488 -30.14 4.29 -0.86
CA ALA A 488 -30.43 4.46 -2.28
C ALA A 488 -29.61 5.59 -2.94
N HIS A 489 -29.24 6.61 -2.16
CA HIS A 489 -28.41 7.73 -2.61
C HIS A 489 -26.89 7.45 -2.51
N TYR A 490 -26.46 6.30 -2.01
CA TYR A 490 -25.04 5.95 -2.00
C TYR A 490 -24.57 5.58 -3.42
N PRO A 491 -23.44 6.11 -3.92
CA PRO A 491 -22.42 6.90 -3.22
C PRO A 491 -22.54 8.44 -3.38
N ARG A 492 -23.52 8.95 -4.14
CA ARG A 492 -23.67 10.38 -4.46
C ARG A 492 -24.90 10.97 -3.80
N TYR A 493 -24.67 11.79 -2.78
CA TYR A 493 -25.74 12.39 -1.99
C TYR A 493 -26.22 13.73 -2.58
N PRO A 494 -27.50 14.10 -2.40
CA PRO A 494 -28.02 15.40 -2.82
C PRO A 494 -27.25 16.58 -2.23
N ILE A 495 -27.23 17.72 -2.92
CA ILE A 495 -26.47 18.91 -2.52
C ILE A 495 -27.42 20.13 -2.43
N PRO A 496 -27.38 20.91 -1.33
CA PRO A 496 -28.20 22.11 -1.21
C PRO A 496 -27.68 23.23 -2.13
N SER A 497 -28.58 23.87 -2.87
CA SER A 497 -28.27 25.04 -3.71
C SER A 497 -28.91 26.32 -3.15
N PRO A 498 -28.16 27.42 -2.95
CA PRO A 498 -28.70 28.66 -2.41
C PRO A 498 -29.57 29.47 -3.39
N MET A 499 -29.54 29.16 -4.71
CA MET A 499 -30.21 30.00 -5.72
C MET A 499 -30.93 29.17 -6.79
N HIS A 500 -32.21 29.50 -7.03
CA HIS A 500 -33.06 28.86 -8.04
C HIS A 500 -32.60 29.15 -9.49
N GLN A 501 -31.90 30.27 -9.72
CA GLN A 501 -31.44 30.69 -11.05
C GLN A 501 -30.19 29.93 -11.54
N ASP A 502 -29.32 29.46 -10.63
CA ASP A 502 -28.15 28.65 -10.98
C ASP A 502 -28.53 27.24 -11.43
N PHE A 503 -29.73 26.77 -11.10
CA PHE A 503 -30.27 25.49 -11.55
C PHE A 503 -30.37 25.44 -13.08
N ARG A 504 -30.84 26.52 -13.72
CA ARG A 504 -30.95 26.63 -15.20
C ARG A 504 -29.58 26.85 -15.85
N ALA A 505 -28.66 27.55 -15.20
CA ALA A 505 -27.31 27.80 -15.71
C ALA A 505 -26.40 26.56 -15.61
N ALA A 506 -26.48 25.82 -14.50
CA ALA A 506 -25.76 24.55 -14.30
C ALA A 506 -26.29 23.44 -15.22
N ALA A 507 -27.61 23.34 -15.39
CA ALA A 507 -28.24 22.42 -16.34
C ALA A 507 -27.84 22.72 -17.80
N ARG A 508 -27.74 23.99 -18.20
CA ARG A 508 -27.27 24.40 -19.54
C ARG A 508 -25.77 24.20 -19.76
N ALA A 509 -24.96 24.23 -18.71
CA ALA A 509 -23.50 24.09 -18.80
C ALA A 509 -23.01 22.64 -18.95
N GLY A 510 -23.91 21.64 -19.02
CA GLY A 510 -23.55 20.24 -19.19
C GLY A 510 -22.71 19.65 -18.04
N ARG A 511 -22.61 20.35 -16.91
CA ARG A 511 -21.88 19.91 -15.70
C ARG A 511 -22.76 19.06 -14.76
N VAL A 512 -24.05 18.95 -15.05
CA VAL A 512 -25.05 18.22 -14.26
C VAL A 512 -25.28 16.85 -14.88
N ALA A 513 -24.29 15.97 -14.79
CA ALA A 513 -24.47 14.55 -15.05
C ALA A 513 -24.28 13.79 -13.73
N GLY A 514 -25.21 14.00 -12.79
CA GLY A 514 -25.42 13.10 -11.66
C GLY A 514 -25.17 13.63 -10.25
N ASP A 515 -25.29 14.94 -10.00
CA ASP A 515 -25.43 15.48 -8.63
C ASP A 515 -26.84 16.07 -8.50
N GLU A 516 -27.69 15.47 -7.66
CA GLU A 516 -29.04 15.96 -7.39
C GLU A 516 -28.99 17.21 -6.51
N LEU A 517 -29.43 18.34 -7.05
CA LEU A 517 -29.49 19.61 -6.33
C LEU A 517 -30.89 19.80 -5.75
N TYR A 518 -31.00 20.32 -4.53
CA TYR A 518 -32.30 20.63 -3.93
C TYR A 518 -32.32 22.04 -3.31
N THR A 519 -33.52 22.63 -3.22
CA THR A 519 -33.80 23.94 -2.64
C THR A 519 -35.04 23.84 -1.76
N LEU A 520 -35.08 24.56 -0.63
CA LEU A 520 -36.25 24.59 0.25
C LEU A 520 -37.11 25.81 -0.01
N SER A 521 -38.43 25.65 0.01
CA SER A 521 -39.39 26.76 -0.01
C SER A 521 -39.37 27.53 1.32
N GLU A 522 -39.94 28.74 1.37
CA GLU A 522 -40.03 29.49 2.64
C GLU A 522 -40.89 28.79 3.69
N GLU A 523 -41.93 28.07 3.26
CA GLU A 523 -42.79 27.25 4.12
C GLU A 523 -42.01 26.08 4.71
N ASP A 524 -41.23 25.36 3.88
CA ASP A 524 -40.40 24.23 4.33
C ASP A 524 -39.35 24.65 5.35
N ARG A 525 -38.76 25.84 5.17
CA ARG A 525 -37.74 26.38 6.09
C ARG A 525 -38.29 26.64 7.48
N ALA A 526 -39.58 26.90 7.62
CA ALA A 526 -40.24 27.14 8.90
C ALA A 526 -40.56 25.85 9.68
N MET A 527 -40.58 24.69 9.00
CA MET A 527 -40.91 23.39 9.60
C MET A 527 -39.79 22.82 10.48
N TRP A 528 -40.16 21.87 11.35
CA TRP A 528 -39.28 21.20 12.31
C TRP A 528 -38.78 19.85 11.79
N VAL A 529 -37.51 19.56 12.06
CA VAL A 529 -36.86 18.27 11.79
C VAL A 529 -36.45 17.64 13.12
N ASP A 530 -36.85 16.39 13.35
CA ASP A 530 -36.31 15.57 14.45
C ASP A 530 -35.09 14.79 13.97
N LEU A 531 -33.91 15.10 14.54
CA LEU A 531 -32.65 14.44 14.21
C LEU A 531 -32.41 13.18 15.04
N THR A 532 -33.20 12.97 16.08
CA THR A 532 -33.05 11.90 17.06
C THR A 532 -33.02 10.47 16.46
N PRO A 533 -33.91 10.10 15.51
CA PRO A 533 -33.87 8.77 14.91
C PRO A 533 -32.69 8.57 13.95
N TYR A 534 -32.06 9.65 13.48
CA TYR A 534 -31.04 9.60 12.43
C TYR A 534 -29.61 9.80 12.92
N MET A 535 -29.44 10.39 14.10
CA MET A 535 -28.13 10.62 14.69
C MET A 535 -27.53 9.33 15.26
N ASN A 536 -26.22 9.21 15.20
CA ASN A 536 -25.52 8.22 16.00
C ASN A 536 -25.52 8.69 17.46
N GLN A 537 -26.23 7.96 18.33
CA GLN A 537 -26.40 8.30 19.75
C GLN A 537 -25.18 7.88 20.61
N THR A 538 -24.37 6.94 20.12
CA THR A 538 -23.21 6.40 20.86
C THR A 538 -21.90 6.49 20.06
N PRO A 539 -21.53 7.67 19.52
CA PRO A 539 -20.24 7.82 18.89
C PRO A 539 -19.13 7.79 19.93
N TYR A 540 -17.90 7.50 19.48
CA TYR A 540 -16.75 7.58 20.36
C TYR A 540 -16.54 9.02 20.86
N LEU A 541 -16.37 9.15 22.18
CA LEU A 541 -16.14 10.39 22.89
C LEU A 541 -14.76 10.39 23.54
N ILE A 542 -14.17 11.56 23.71
CA ILE A 542 -12.96 11.73 24.49
C ILE A 542 -13.05 12.97 25.38
N GLN A 543 -12.47 12.87 26.58
CA GLN A 543 -12.38 13.98 27.52
C GLN A 543 -11.33 15.01 27.05
N GLU A 544 -11.60 16.29 27.23
CA GLU A 544 -10.69 17.38 26.81
C GLU A 544 -9.31 17.35 27.49
N GLU A 545 -9.25 16.83 28.72
CA GLU A 545 -8.00 16.69 29.48
C GLU A 545 -7.21 15.43 29.12
N ALA A 546 -7.76 14.54 28.29
CA ALA A 546 -7.11 13.28 27.95
C ALA A 546 -5.79 13.50 27.18
N PRO A 547 -4.80 12.58 27.33
CA PRO A 547 -3.57 12.63 26.55
C PRO A 547 -3.84 12.46 25.06
N PHE A 548 -3.13 13.21 24.22
CA PHE A 548 -3.20 13.09 22.76
C PHE A 548 -2.98 11.66 22.25
N VAL A 549 -2.03 10.92 22.84
CA VAL A 549 -1.72 9.54 22.43
C VAL A 549 -2.93 8.62 22.54
N ARG A 550 -3.81 8.85 23.53
CA ARG A 550 -5.07 8.11 23.68
C ARG A 550 -6.04 8.46 22.56
N ALA A 551 -6.19 9.74 22.24
CA ALA A 551 -7.01 10.22 21.14
C ALA A 551 -6.56 9.63 19.80
N TYR A 552 -5.25 9.69 19.52
CA TYR A 552 -4.64 9.19 18.30
C TYR A 552 -4.87 7.69 18.10
N ARG A 553 -4.61 6.89 19.14
CA ARG A 553 -4.81 5.44 19.09
C ARG A 553 -6.27 5.10 18.86
N LEU A 554 -7.19 5.72 19.59
CA LEU A 554 -8.62 5.51 19.43
C LEU A 554 -9.10 5.85 18.01
N PHE A 555 -8.70 7.02 17.51
CA PHE A 555 -9.08 7.48 16.18
C PHE A 555 -8.61 6.51 15.08
N ARG A 556 -7.37 6.05 15.19
CA ARG A 556 -6.75 5.15 14.21
C ARG A 556 -7.26 3.72 14.31
N SER A 557 -7.39 3.16 15.52
CA SER A 557 -7.79 1.76 15.71
C SER A 557 -9.27 1.53 15.38
N ALA A 558 -10.14 2.50 15.70
CA ALA A 558 -11.56 2.42 15.37
C ALA A 558 -11.90 3.00 13.99
N GLY A 559 -10.90 3.46 13.21
CA GLY A 559 -11.11 3.98 11.85
C GLY A 559 -12.02 5.21 11.80
N LEU A 560 -11.93 6.09 12.80
CA LEU A 560 -12.86 7.21 12.95
C LEU A 560 -12.62 8.29 11.90
N ARG A 561 -13.70 9.03 11.59
CA ARG A 561 -13.64 10.26 10.77
C ARG A 561 -13.75 11.53 11.62
N HIS A 562 -14.54 11.44 12.69
CA HIS A 562 -14.80 12.53 13.63
C HIS A 562 -14.80 11.93 15.04
N LEU A 563 -14.11 12.60 15.96
CA LEU A 563 -14.04 12.25 17.38
C LEU A 563 -14.48 13.46 18.18
N VAL A 564 -15.60 13.35 18.90
CA VAL A 564 -16.16 14.48 19.66
C VAL A 564 -15.43 14.60 20.99
N VAL A 565 -15.07 15.83 21.32
CA VAL A 565 -14.43 16.17 22.59
C VAL A 565 -15.44 16.79 23.53
N VAL A 566 -15.58 16.19 24.71
CA VAL A 566 -16.48 16.64 25.76
C VAL A 566 -15.70 17.02 27.02
N ASN A 567 -16.29 17.86 27.85
CA ASN A 567 -15.79 18.10 29.21
C ASN A 567 -16.32 17.05 30.20
N ARG A 568 -15.97 17.23 31.48
CA ARG A 568 -16.44 16.37 32.59
C ARG A 568 -17.97 16.37 32.79
N HIS A 569 -18.67 17.36 32.24
CA HIS A 569 -20.13 17.49 32.30
C HIS A 569 -20.82 17.02 31.01
N ASN A 570 -20.11 16.32 30.11
CA ASN A 570 -20.61 15.89 28.80
C ASN A 570 -21.04 17.04 27.86
N ASN A 571 -20.54 18.25 28.08
CA ASN A 571 -20.76 19.37 27.16
C ASN A 571 -19.75 19.32 26.03
N VAL A 572 -20.22 19.58 24.80
CA VAL A 572 -19.38 19.58 23.60
C VAL A 572 -18.42 20.77 23.61
N ARG A 573 -17.12 20.48 23.65
CA ARG A 573 -16.03 21.49 23.64
C ARG A 573 -15.32 21.59 22.31
N GLY A 574 -15.16 20.46 21.63
CA GLY A 574 -14.35 20.38 20.43
C GLY A 574 -14.67 19.18 19.56
N ILE A 575 -14.07 19.16 18.37
CA ILE A 575 -14.06 17.99 17.50
C ILE A 575 -12.65 17.76 16.98
N ILE A 576 -12.27 16.49 16.86
CA ILE A 576 -11.02 16.05 16.26
C ILE A 576 -11.36 15.31 14.97
N THR A 577 -10.71 15.71 13.88
CA THR A 577 -10.71 14.98 12.61
C THR A 577 -9.29 14.52 12.30
N ARG A 578 -9.09 13.92 11.13
CA ARG A 578 -7.76 13.46 10.70
C ARG A 578 -6.74 14.61 10.65
N ARG A 579 -7.17 15.81 10.26
CA ARG A 579 -6.27 16.97 10.05
C ARG A 579 -5.63 17.46 11.34
N GLU A 580 -6.34 17.38 12.46
CA GLU A 580 -5.84 17.79 13.77
C GLU A 580 -4.79 16.80 14.31
N LEU A 581 -4.80 15.55 13.85
CA LEU A 581 -3.88 14.49 14.30
C LEU A 581 -2.56 14.44 13.51
N GLU A 582 -2.42 15.28 12.49
CA GLU A 582 -1.21 15.37 11.66
C GLU A 582 -0.02 16.00 12.41
N GLU A 583 1.19 15.64 11.99
CA GLU A 583 2.42 16.12 12.64
C GLU A 583 2.59 17.65 12.55
N GLU A 584 2.23 18.26 11.42
CA GLU A 584 2.32 19.71 11.23
C GLU A 584 1.39 20.46 12.20
N HIS A 585 0.15 20.00 12.31
CA HIS A 585 -0.83 20.58 13.24
C HIS A 585 -0.37 20.42 14.69
N CYS A 586 0.04 19.21 15.09
CA CYS A 586 0.57 18.94 16.42
C CYS A 586 1.79 19.81 16.75
N THR A 587 2.67 20.02 15.78
CA THR A 587 3.85 20.90 15.93
C THR A 587 3.43 22.34 16.19
N ARG A 588 2.44 22.84 15.44
CA ARG A 588 1.93 24.21 15.61
C ARG A 588 1.30 24.39 16.99
N CYS A 589 0.43 23.47 17.41
CA CYS A 589 -0.22 23.52 18.72
C CYS A 589 0.80 23.39 19.86
N PHE A 590 1.87 22.62 19.67
CA PHE A 590 2.95 22.51 20.65
C PHE A 590 3.68 23.84 20.86
N ARG A 591 3.94 24.60 19.78
CA ARG A 591 4.56 25.93 19.89
C ARG A 591 3.64 26.92 20.61
N LEU A 592 2.34 26.87 20.32
CA LEU A 592 1.36 27.74 20.97
C LEU A 592 1.20 27.41 22.46
N ALA A 593 1.08 26.12 22.80
CA ALA A 593 0.93 25.67 24.18
C ALA A 593 2.14 26.02 25.05
N LYS A 594 3.36 25.96 24.50
CA LYS A 594 4.59 26.35 25.23
C LYS A 594 4.59 27.81 25.68
N ASN A 595 3.85 28.68 24.98
CA ASN A 595 3.75 30.10 25.32
C ASN A 595 2.63 30.40 26.32
N ILE A 596 1.74 29.44 26.59
CA ILE A 596 0.49 29.67 27.34
C ILE A 596 0.58 29.13 28.77
N ASP A 597 1.18 27.96 29.00
CA ASP A 597 1.23 27.36 30.34
C ASP A 597 2.51 26.53 30.57
N THR A 598 3.32 26.93 31.56
CA THR A 598 4.47 26.13 32.03
C THR A 598 4.07 24.93 32.88
N ASP A 599 2.85 24.95 33.45
CA ASP A 599 2.40 23.97 34.44
C ASP A 599 1.56 22.82 33.86
N ASP A 600 1.15 22.94 32.59
CA ASP A 600 0.17 22.04 31.96
C ASP A 600 0.76 21.08 30.90
N VAL A 601 2.07 21.16 30.69
CA VAL A 601 2.84 20.22 29.87
C VAL A 601 3.11 18.98 30.71
N TYR A 602 2.64 17.82 30.25
CA TYR A 602 2.84 16.52 30.91
C TYR A 602 4.30 16.36 31.35
N PRO A 603 4.62 16.32 32.66
CA PRO A 603 5.95 15.91 33.09
C PRO A 603 6.10 14.44 32.71
N LEU A 604 7.16 14.12 31.97
CA LEU A 604 7.60 12.74 31.72
C LEU A 604 8.08 12.12 33.04
N SER A 605 7.16 11.83 33.97
CA SER A 605 7.45 10.95 35.10
C SER A 605 7.39 9.52 34.58
N GLY A 606 8.55 9.04 34.12
CA GLY A 606 8.69 7.72 33.52
C GLY A 606 9.97 7.59 32.70
N ALA A 607 11.12 7.84 33.33
CA ALA A 607 12.35 7.25 32.83
C ALA A 607 12.18 5.71 32.91
N PRO A 608 12.34 4.95 31.82
CA PRO A 608 12.39 3.49 31.93
C PRO A 608 13.60 3.10 32.81
N PRO A 609 13.53 2.01 33.59
CA PRO A 609 14.60 1.61 34.48
C PRO A 609 15.86 1.36 33.66
N VAL A 610 16.91 2.13 33.98
CA VAL A 610 18.19 2.12 33.28
C VAL A 610 19.04 1.02 33.91
N GLY A 611 19.18 -0.11 33.21
CA GLY A 611 20.04 -1.23 33.62
C GLY A 611 20.65 -1.99 32.44
N PHE A 612 21.94 -1.77 32.23
CA PHE A 612 22.92 -2.67 31.59
C PHE A 612 23.00 -2.86 30.05
N PHE A 613 21.94 -2.72 29.24
CA PHE A 613 22.05 -2.94 27.77
C PHE A 613 22.31 -1.68 26.91
N ARG A 614 23.28 -0.84 27.32
CA ARG A 614 23.57 0.45 26.63
C ARG A 614 24.38 0.33 25.33
N LYS A 615 24.92 -0.84 24.95
CA LYS A 615 25.87 -0.90 23.82
C LYS A 615 25.37 -1.51 22.50
N LEU A 616 24.15 -2.06 22.42
CA LEU A 616 23.64 -2.67 21.17
C LEU A 616 22.31 -2.11 20.63
N ARG A 617 21.80 -1.01 21.20
CA ARG A 617 20.53 -0.40 20.75
C ARG A 617 20.76 0.98 20.14
N ARG A 618 21.43 1.03 18.96
CA ARG A 618 21.41 2.18 18.04
C ARG A 618 20.17 2.14 17.12
N THR A 619 19.00 1.81 17.67
CA THR A 619 17.80 2.53 17.25
C THR A 619 17.97 3.93 17.83
N VAL A 620 17.89 4.98 17.00
CA VAL A 620 17.80 6.36 17.48
C VAL A 620 16.77 6.37 18.62
N SER A 621 17.25 6.48 19.85
CA SER A 621 16.41 6.36 21.02
C SER A 621 15.39 7.49 20.96
N ARG A 622 14.13 7.22 21.28
CA ARG A 622 13.11 8.25 21.51
C ARG A 622 13.64 9.37 22.41
N THR A 623 14.56 9.07 23.34
CA THR A 623 15.23 10.07 24.18
C THR A 623 16.22 10.97 23.43
N GLU A 624 16.90 10.49 22.39
CA GLU A 624 17.75 11.34 21.53
C GLU A 624 16.94 12.20 20.57
N GLN A 625 15.82 11.70 20.03
CA GLN A 625 14.89 12.52 19.23
C GLN A 625 14.19 13.58 20.09
N VAL A 626 13.80 13.23 21.32
CA VAL A 626 13.27 14.21 22.30
C VAL A 626 14.36 15.21 22.69
N LYS A 627 15.61 14.79 22.95
CA LYS A 627 16.72 15.72 23.19
C LYS A 627 17.02 16.62 22.01
N ARG A 628 17.00 16.12 20.76
CA ARG A 628 17.19 16.95 19.54
C ARG A 628 16.02 17.90 19.27
N ALA A 629 14.79 17.47 19.55
CA ALA A 629 13.60 18.33 19.46
C ALA A 629 13.59 19.44 20.52
N LEU A 630 14.20 19.19 21.69
CA LEU A 630 14.42 20.19 22.72
C LEU A 630 15.64 21.08 22.44
N SER A 631 16.72 20.53 21.86
CA SER A 631 18.00 21.24 21.62
C SER A 631 18.02 22.10 20.36
N ASN A 632 17.18 21.85 19.36
CA ASN A 632 17.05 22.71 18.18
C ASN A 632 16.17 23.96 18.43
N SER A 633 16.16 24.46 19.66
CA SER A 633 15.58 25.75 20.01
C SER A 633 16.49 26.87 19.49
N VAL A 634 16.06 27.55 18.43
CA VAL A 634 16.64 28.80 17.99
C VAL A 634 16.50 29.83 19.12
N PRO A 635 17.56 30.59 19.50
CA PRO A 635 17.41 31.70 20.43
C PRO A 635 16.56 32.79 19.79
N ILE A 636 15.48 33.16 20.47
CA ILE A 636 14.61 34.28 20.10
C ILE A 636 15.42 35.57 20.31
N VAL A 637 15.63 36.32 19.23
CA VAL A 637 16.09 37.72 19.28
C VAL A 637 15.01 38.52 20.02
N ARG A 638 15.41 39.12 21.15
CA ARG A 638 14.61 40.15 21.83
C ARG A 638 14.74 41.43 21.02
N ASP A 639 13.73 41.77 20.24
CA ASP A 639 13.54 43.16 19.82
C ASP A 639 12.75 43.86 20.92
N ASN A 640 13.49 44.62 21.73
CA ASN A 640 12.95 45.81 22.38
C ASN A 640 12.78 46.85 21.27
N ASP A 641 11.57 47.33 21.07
CA ASP A 641 11.25 48.76 21.21
C ASP A 641 9.75 48.96 21.01
N GLY A 642 9.16 49.76 21.89
CA GLY A 642 7.74 50.05 21.89
C GLY A 642 7.38 51.01 20.77
N ASP A 643 6.19 50.81 20.20
CA ASP A 643 5.23 51.91 20.12
C ASP A 643 3.82 51.34 20.05
N GLY A 644 2.90 52.01 20.75
CA GLY A 644 1.50 51.62 20.81
C GLY A 644 0.78 51.99 19.53
N THR A 645 0.00 51.06 18.99
CA THR A 645 -1.21 51.41 18.21
C THR A 645 -2.13 50.21 18.11
N GLU A 646 -3.36 50.41 18.59
CA GLU A 646 -4.50 49.52 18.41
C GLU A 646 -4.68 49.15 16.94
N LEU A 647 -5.03 47.89 16.64
CA LEU A 647 -5.88 47.54 15.50
C LEU A 647 -6.50 46.14 15.71
N LEU A 648 -7.82 46.13 15.52
CA LEU A 648 -8.81 45.06 15.74
C LEU A 648 -8.56 43.75 14.95
N PRO A 649 -9.21 42.63 15.37
CA PRO A 649 -9.11 41.34 14.69
C PRO A 649 -10.25 41.13 13.69
N ARG A 650 -9.95 40.64 12.47
CA ARG A 650 -10.78 39.67 11.69
C ARG A 650 -10.28 39.46 10.27
N GLN A 651 -10.27 38.19 9.85
CA GLN A 651 -10.90 37.56 8.66
C GLN A 651 -10.12 36.25 8.37
N VAL A 652 -10.59 35.10 8.89
CA VAL A 652 -11.59 34.15 8.33
C VAL A 652 -11.11 33.45 7.07
#